data_AF-A0A955SCA8-F1
#
_entry.id   AF-A0A955SCA8-F1
#
_cell.length_a   1.000
_cell.length_b   1.000
_cell.length_c   1.000
_cell.angle_alpha   90.00
_cell.angle_beta   90.00
_cell.angle_gamma   90.00
#
_symmetry.space_group_name_H-M   'P 1'
#
loop_
_entity.id
_entity.type
_entity.pdbx_description
1 polymer ?
#
loop_
_entity_poly.entity_id
_entity_poly.type
_entity_poly.pdbx_seq_one_letter_code
_entity_poly.pdbx_strand_id
1 'polypeptide(L)'
;MISFLKRITVVVTTVLAVCHTVHALDSSLVSPGGIVDLKIPKELKGVGAREGYFYTPGPVTVVAYETPCVVTIRDPANPDPPVATGTLESSNPAYQTDLTPGFYYISVTGDCGVLVGVPQLTTACNGYYHYVSSGEAYGNSPIASKFFVRSTGGCDNRMFVFSPQGFSMGGTCCGTVCIDACGFTYEISSRDQFDEWATGNIFGNFGVASGEPVQVLTREDQGYFVPPFLNGLSNTSDFYTYQGQDEFLNIHSFDDDVSYRIISLHSDSFGVIESGSLENGETYSYVGTDNMNNRVLRVETTKGQASVSVIGGLNPEDNTNYMSYVLDQSGNFQGTDFITRSHEGGFLYLTGLQDNTTVEVRAASTEALQSVYAIDEAMLVNANPGNGIWRIRSNKEITVAVGQGSGGTFVPLTQNVSGTTPYPPGIAGVRWTPQNPNTSDSALTVTFLTDEPCNSKLHYKVGSDPWKETPETALGTEHSHTISIDALDTYSIVRFRPEARDQSGDITVARKNGNDFEVVVRPFIPELQVKITQAFAKDKVRTVRFSVENKGTAPAQNVRLHPRLSGFQTINEGATSNYAQLESNRVFSTIPVPNVAPGQTLFVDLDLVPFAGVGSFNYAQDDCSVSYSDGFGHAFELLPLDMNHQFDSQLIRLEMAGSQYVVVSNPKLFFANRSPSDPSAQKVPREMAKFSLSRDGALAYVSSEDPDKILATIHTRFNRLFSKSWLNAGYLLIVGSDVEFPSFRRKVSCTFGGEQEMWVCDDVYADVDKDDNYTPELIVGRITGKHPDTYSALFSRALTPSYFDKTLTISGTGDGDSDFWESARECNALLDQRYADSFIYRLRNFDESIRNNVYLFNSDNTDFVYYRDHGNVGSWDSFGISSVPNMSFGSKHPIIYSNACLTGHIQSENNLAEKFLAQNAAVFIGATEVSPRSGNNALGKKIASIHKVGHSIGRAMRNGKRSLAGDLHWYSLCWSRLTVSRQNLLYNIYGDPFRGSSTFFPKDSIPKTTFDPPVETLHINIPFYQVNSDDGVDFVNIPDDELGGHLDVVNEPLVPSYRVTANFEPGIRVNDIQLVSRGNQSNESGLTLPVSWWNQKTSMGPGDVPSPGTFPSDAFHWDTLETLDGGQEMMLTVHPFFYNATTKDATFYQDYSFHIDFVTSTVDIEAVTPTYRSVPLGESQEIDVRLTNTGSAEVRVNVSLDIQDMGSFEVASSQSQNGIVIPAGGSLIR
;
A
#
# COMPACT_ATOMS: atom_id res chain seq x y z
N MET A 1 -60.07 26.72 15.37
CA MET A 1 -59.53 25.64 16.23
C MET A 1 -58.22 25.19 15.58
N ILE A 2 -57.08 25.77 15.99
CA ILE A 2 -56.15 25.26 17.04
C ILE A 2 -55.35 24.06 16.45
N SER A 3 -54.02 24.00 16.35
CA SER A 3 -52.88 24.88 16.70
C SER A 3 -51.57 24.26 16.16
N PHE A 4 -50.61 25.11 15.78
CA PHE A 4 -49.15 25.06 16.01
C PHE A 4 -48.37 23.72 16.12
N LEU A 5 -47.33 23.55 15.29
CA LEU A 5 -45.90 23.56 15.68
C LEU A 5 -44.97 23.44 14.45
N LYS A 6 -44.23 24.51 14.14
CA LYS A 6 -43.09 24.54 13.20
C LYS A 6 -41.82 24.21 13.99
N ARG A 7 -40.96 23.33 13.48
CA ARG A 7 -39.57 23.13 13.96
C ARG A 7 -38.61 23.65 12.88
N ILE A 8 -37.80 24.64 13.24
CA ILE A 8 -36.69 25.19 12.46
C ILE A 8 -35.46 25.00 13.36
N THR A 9 -34.44 24.33 12.84
CA THR A 9 -33.17 24.06 13.53
C THR A 9 -32.13 25.01 12.96
N VAL A 10 -31.40 25.72 13.81
CA VAL A 10 -30.26 26.56 13.38
C VAL A 10 -29.03 26.15 14.20
N VAL A 11 -27.96 25.82 13.46
CA VAL A 11 -26.64 25.44 13.95
C VAL A 11 -25.76 26.69 13.98
N VAL A 12 -25.00 26.83 15.07
CA VAL A 12 -24.07 27.91 15.38
C VAL A 12 -22.78 27.73 14.57
N THR A 13 -22.39 28.75 13.81
CA THR A 13 -21.10 28.80 13.09
C THR A 13 -20.00 29.20 14.07
N THR A 14 -19.00 28.34 14.26
CA THR A 14 -17.74 28.68 14.90
C THR A 14 -16.64 28.74 13.84
N VAL A 15 -15.87 29.81 13.87
CA VAL A 15 -14.76 30.09 12.96
C VAL A 15 -13.57 29.24 13.40
N LEU A 16 -13.07 28.36 12.53
CA LEU A 16 -11.75 27.73 12.62
C LEU A 16 -11.27 27.38 11.20
N ALA A 17 -10.19 28.06 10.78
CA ALA A 17 -9.28 27.61 9.72
C ALA A 17 -8.28 26.63 10.36
N VAL A 18 -7.69 25.62 9.71
CA VAL A 18 -6.66 25.67 8.65
C VAL A 18 -6.36 24.24 8.12
N CYS A 19 -5.93 24.17 6.86
CA CYS A 19 -5.19 23.15 6.08
C CYS A 19 -4.92 21.72 6.63
N HIS A 20 -5.25 20.73 5.78
CA HIS A 20 -4.46 19.52 5.60
C HIS A 20 -4.19 19.26 4.12
N THR A 21 -3.02 19.69 3.66
CA THR A 21 -2.30 19.09 2.52
C THR A 21 -1.06 18.44 3.09
N VAL A 22 -0.92 17.12 2.89
CA VAL A 22 0.29 16.37 3.26
C VAL A 22 1.40 16.77 2.28
N HIS A 23 2.21 17.76 2.69
CA HIS A 23 3.59 17.89 2.25
C HIS A 23 4.46 17.54 3.45
N ALA A 24 5.00 16.32 3.46
CA ALA A 24 6.25 16.08 4.15
C ALA A 24 7.34 16.57 3.19
N LEU A 25 7.79 17.81 3.41
CA LEU A 25 9.18 18.27 3.35
C LEU A 25 9.15 19.79 3.55
N ASP A 26 9.80 20.21 4.63
CA ASP A 26 10.24 21.58 4.95
C ASP A 26 9.15 22.62 5.28
N SER A 27 8.71 22.64 6.55
CA SER A 27 8.25 23.91 7.14
C SER A 27 8.45 23.87 8.65
N SER A 28 9.65 24.22 9.10
CA SER A 28 9.75 24.84 10.42
C SER A 28 8.74 25.99 10.47
N LEU A 29 7.93 26.09 11.53
CA LEU A 29 6.97 27.18 11.76
C LEU A 29 7.64 28.55 11.61
N VAL A 30 8.92 28.57 11.99
CA VAL A 30 9.80 29.71 11.91
C VAL A 30 11.17 29.20 11.47
N SER A 31 11.76 29.80 10.44
CA SER A 31 13.13 29.47 10.03
C SER A 31 14.12 29.66 11.19
N PRO A 32 15.24 28.91 11.26
CA PRO A 32 16.27 29.12 12.29
C PRO A 32 16.67 30.61 12.40
N GLY A 33 16.62 31.14 13.63
CA GLY A 33 16.84 32.54 13.98
C GLY A 33 15.62 33.47 13.82
N GLY A 34 14.54 33.02 13.21
CA GLY A 34 13.32 33.82 13.08
C GLY A 34 12.54 33.91 14.40
N ILE A 35 11.83 35.03 14.60
CA ILE A 35 11.00 35.30 15.76
C ILE A 35 9.57 35.60 15.28
N VAL A 36 8.58 34.97 15.91
CA VAL A 36 7.15 35.18 15.63
C VAL A 36 6.41 35.47 16.93
N ASP A 37 5.60 36.51 16.94
CA ASP A 37 4.65 36.79 18.03
C ASP A 37 3.42 35.89 17.85
N LEU A 38 3.19 34.97 18.79
CA LEU A 38 2.08 34.02 18.74
C LEU A 38 0.72 34.66 19.06
N LYS A 39 0.69 35.93 19.48
CA LYS A 39 -0.53 36.66 19.86
C LYS A 39 -1.43 35.84 20.78
N ILE A 40 -0.86 35.22 21.80
CA ILE A 40 -1.62 34.48 22.81
C ILE A 40 -2.64 35.46 23.44
N PRO A 41 -3.96 35.20 23.31
CA PRO A 41 -4.99 36.03 23.92
C PRO A 41 -4.74 36.19 25.40
N LYS A 42 -4.97 37.40 25.91
CA LYS A 42 -4.61 37.73 27.29
C LYS A 42 -5.32 36.82 28.29
N GLU A 43 -6.53 36.34 27.97
CA GLU A 43 -7.30 35.37 28.78
C GLU A 43 -6.65 34.00 29.01
N LEU A 44 -5.66 33.57 28.21
CA LEU A 44 -4.99 32.28 28.42
C LEU A 44 -3.68 32.42 29.20
N LYS A 45 -3.21 33.63 29.51
CA LYS A 45 -1.85 33.87 30.03
C LYS A 45 -1.67 33.50 31.52
N GLY A 46 -2.72 33.06 32.21
CA GLY A 46 -2.67 32.55 33.58
C GLY A 46 -2.77 31.03 33.58
N VAL A 47 -1.81 30.35 34.20
CA VAL A 47 -1.79 28.90 34.25
C VAL A 47 -2.08 28.43 35.67
N GLY A 48 -3.26 27.85 35.90
CA GLY A 48 -3.57 27.15 37.14
C GLY A 48 -2.82 25.81 37.27
N ALA A 49 -2.85 25.19 38.47
CA ALA A 49 -2.18 23.90 38.75
C ALA A 49 -2.67 22.70 37.90
N ARG A 50 -3.73 22.88 37.12
CA ARG A 50 -4.34 21.86 36.24
C ARG A 50 -4.54 22.37 34.83
N GLU A 51 -3.73 23.33 34.43
CA GLU A 51 -3.79 23.98 33.12
C GLU A 51 -2.38 24.04 32.54
N GLY A 52 -2.22 24.16 31.23
CA GLY A 52 -0.91 24.33 30.64
C GLY A 52 -0.96 24.49 29.13
N TYR A 53 0.15 24.92 28.56
CA TYR A 53 0.31 24.99 27.11
C TYR A 53 1.10 23.79 26.62
N PHE A 54 0.75 23.26 25.45
CA PHE A 54 1.54 22.26 24.77
C PHE A 54 1.62 22.48 23.27
N TYR A 55 2.80 22.26 22.68
CA TYR A 55 2.89 22.05 21.24
C TYR A 55 2.66 20.57 20.94
N THR A 56 1.86 20.27 19.93
CA THR A 56 1.81 18.93 19.36
C THR A 56 1.99 18.99 17.85
N PRO A 57 2.77 18.08 17.26
CA PRO A 57 2.81 17.92 15.81
C PRO A 57 1.73 16.95 15.28
N GLY A 58 0.82 16.45 16.13
CA GLY A 58 -0.17 15.43 15.75
C GLY A 58 -1.15 15.07 16.88
N PRO A 59 -1.57 13.80 17.01
CA PRO A 59 -2.57 13.43 18.00
C PRO A 59 -2.06 13.49 19.44
N VAL A 60 -2.99 13.68 20.37
CA VAL A 60 -2.77 13.82 21.81
C VAL A 60 -3.55 12.75 22.56
N THR A 61 -2.93 12.12 23.56
CA THR A 61 -3.58 11.19 24.50
C THR A 61 -3.44 11.72 25.92
N VAL A 62 -4.54 11.87 26.63
CA VAL A 62 -4.59 12.31 28.03
C VAL A 62 -5.03 11.13 28.90
N VAL A 63 -4.38 10.90 30.04
CA VAL A 63 -4.60 9.75 30.92
C VAL A 63 -4.89 10.22 32.34
N ALA A 64 -5.97 9.79 32.97
CA ALA A 64 -6.35 10.18 34.33
C ALA A 64 -5.72 9.30 35.41
N TYR A 65 -5.17 9.96 36.42
CA TYR A 65 -4.80 9.37 37.70
C TYR A 65 -5.94 9.49 38.70
N GLU A 66 -6.65 10.62 38.68
CA GLU A 66 -7.90 10.84 39.40
C GLU A 66 -9.08 10.79 38.43
N THR A 67 -10.07 9.94 38.71
CA THR A 67 -11.31 9.87 37.92
C THR A 67 -12.51 10.26 38.79
N PRO A 68 -13.46 11.06 38.29
CA PRO A 68 -13.51 11.60 36.92
C PRO A 68 -12.59 12.81 36.69
N CYS A 69 -11.92 12.88 35.53
CA CYS A 69 -11.12 14.03 35.07
C CYS A 69 -11.66 14.51 33.71
N VAL A 70 -12.17 15.74 33.67
CA VAL A 70 -12.61 16.38 32.42
C VAL A 70 -11.42 17.09 31.81
N VAL A 71 -11.14 16.79 30.54
CA VAL A 71 -10.06 17.37 29.74
C VAL A 71 -10.66 18.34 28.75
N THR A 72 -10.08 19.53 28.63
CA THR A 72 -10.46 20.53 27.62
C THR A 72 -9.20 21.06 26.96
N ILE A 73 -9.10 20.99 25.64
CA ILE A 73 -7.98 21.48 24.83
C ILE A 73 -8.47 22.59 23.91
N ARG A 74 -7.70 23.67 23.78
CA ARG A 74 -8.04 24.92 23.09
C ARG A 74 -6.89 25.33 22.17
N ASP A 75 -7.20 25.84 20.99
CA ASP A 75 -6.22 26.55 20.16
C ASP A 75 -6.07 27.97 20.74
N PRO A 76 -4.87 28.43 21.14
CA PRO A 76 -4.69 29.77 21.69
C PRO A 76 -5.10 30.85 20.69
N ALA A 77 -4.99 30.62 19.38
CA ALA A 77 -5.46 31.58 18.39
C ALA A 77 -6.99 31.65 18.32
N ASN A 78 -7.69 30.56 18.69
CA ASN A 78 -9.14 30.41 18.65
C ASN A 78 -9.64 29.55 19.84
N PRO A 79 -9.62 30.09 21.07
CA PRO A 79 -9.79 29.27 22.28
C PRO A 79 -11.18 28.66 22.45
N ASP A 80 -12.19 29.24 21.80
CA ASP A 80 -13.57 28.77 21.79
C ASP A 80 -14.10 28.58 20.36
N PRO A 81 -14.70 27.40 20.07
CA PRO A 81 -14.94 26.31 21.00
C PRO A 81 -13.61 25.57 21.30
N PRO A 82 -13.52 24.81 22.39
CA PRO A 82 -12.36 23.95 22.58
C PRO A 82 -12.18 23.04 21.37
N VAL A 83 -10.95 22.90 20.89
CA VAL A 83 -10.61 22.01 19.76
C VAL A 83 -10.80 20.55 20.14
N ALA A 84 -10.79 20.23 21.44
CA ALA A 84 -11.10 18.90 21.97
C ALA A 84 -11.61 18.95 23.41
N THR A 85 -12.51 18.06 23.79
CA THR A 85 -13.00 17.90 25.17
C THR A 85 -13.38 16.45 25.44
N GLY A 86 -13.01 15.92 26.61
CA GLY A 86 -13.31 14.55 27.00
C GLY A 86 -13.50 14.40 28.50
N THR A 87 -14.20 13.35 28.93
CA THR A 87 -14.31 12.97 30.34
C THR A 87 -13.66 11.61 30.54
N LEU A 88 -12.65 11.57 31.40
CA LEU A 88 -11.90 10.39 31.80
C LEU A 88 -12.59 9.79 33.02
N GLU A 89 -13.08 8.58 32.90
CA GLU A 89 -13.80 7.85 33.95
C GLU A 89 -12.96 6.67 34.42
N SER A 90 -13.29 6.08 35.58
CA SER A 90 -12.54 4.92 36.09
C SER A 90 -12.52 3.71 35.13
N SER A 91 -13.57 3.58 34.32
CA SER A 91 -13.70 2.57 33.26
C SER A 91 -12.97 2.93 31.96
N ASN A 92 -12.65 4.21 31.76
CA ASN A 92 -11.90 4.72 30.61
C ASN A 92 -11.00 5.89 31.06
N PRO A 93 -9.83 5.60 31.65
CA PRO A 93 -8.95 6.60 32.20
C PRO A 93 -8.09 7.22 31.09
N ALA A 94 -8.40 7.08 29.80
CA ALA A 94 -7.67 7.73 28.72
C ALA A 94 -8.61 8.41 27.70
N TYR A 95 -8.17 9.55 27.17
CA TYR A 95 -8.88 10.40 26.20
C TYR A 95 -7.90 10.73 25.08
N GLN A 96 -8.20 10.32 23.86
CA GLN A 96 -7.35 10.57 22.70
C GLN A 96 -8.07 11.49 21.71
N THR A 97 -7.33 12.43 21.12
CA THR A 97 -7.84 13.35 20.11
C THR A 97 -6.77 13.64 19.06
N ASP A 98 -7.17 13.78 17.79
CA ASP A 98 -6.27 14.22 16.72
C ASP A 98 -6.24 15.75 16.67
N LEU A 99 -5.06 16.37 16.71
CA LEU A 99 -4.89 17.81 16.58
C LEU A 99 -3.96 18.13 15.41
N THR A 100 -4.21 19.25 14.73
CA THR A 100 -3.27 19.79 13.73
C THR A 100 -1.95 20.19 14.40
N PRO A 101 -0.80 20.15 13.70
CA PRO A 101 0.45 20.68 14.23
C PRO A 101 0.28 22.12 14.74
N GLY A 102 0.52 22.37 16.02
CA GLY A 102 0.24 23.67 16.62
C GLY A 102 0.47 23.75 18.13
N PHE A 103 0.46 24.96 18.65
CA PHE A 103 0.41 25.24 20.08
C PHE A 103 -1.04 25.19 20.56
N TYR A 104 -1.27 24.55 21.69
CA TYR A 104 -2.56 24.33 22.32
C TYR A 104 -2.48 24.67 23.80
N TYR A 105 -3.62 25.01 24.38
CA TYR A 105 -3.82 25.14 25.81
C TYR A 105 -4.70 23.98 26.29
N ILE A 106 -4.38 23.35 27.41
CA ILE A 106 -5.15 22.28 28.03
C ILE A 106 -5.53 22.68 29.46
N SER A 107 -6.73 22.31 29.87
CA SER A 107 -7.21 22.38 31.26
C SER A 107 -7.85 21.05 31.67
N VAL A 108 -7.54 20.55 32.86
CA VAL A 108 -8.06 19.29 33.41
C VAL A 108 -8.75 19.50 34.77
N THR A 109 -9.76 18.70 35.12
CA THR A 109 -10.44 18.82 36.44
C THR A 109 -9.87 17.90 37.52
N GLY A 110 -9.00 16.96 37.18
CA GLY A 110 -8.34 16.02 38.08
C GLY A 110 -6.89 15.78 37.66
N ASP A 111 -6.11 15.07 38.48
CA ASP A 111 -4.71 14.79 38.16
C ASP A 111 -4.62 13.81 36.96
N CYS A 112 -3.88 14.22 35.92
CA CYS A 112 -3.94 13.66 34.57
C CYS A 112 -2.57 13.77 33.88
N GLY A 113 -2.15 12.81 33.06
CA GLY A 113 -0.96 12.86 32.20
C GLY A 113 -1.32 13.13 30.74
N VAL A 114 -0.43 13.73 29.95
CA VAL A 114 -0.63 14.06 28.53
C VAL A 114 0.54 13.53 27.71
N LEU A 115 0.21 12.86 26.61
CA LEU A 115 1.11 12.32 25.59
C LEU A 115 0.84 13.05 24.26
N VAL A 116 1.85 13.62 23.59
CA VAL A 116 1.65 14.49 22.40
C VAL A 116 2.36 13.97 21.15
N GLY A 117 1.74 14.06 19.98
CA GLY A 117 2.38 13.67 18.72
C GLY A 117 2.41 12.16 18.50
N VAL A 118 1.33 11.46 18.86
CA VAL A 118 1.21 9.99 18.74
C VAL A 118 0.22 9.62 17.62
N PRO A 119 0.65 9.43 16.36
CA PRO A 119 -0.23 8.90 15.32
C PRO A 119 -0.82 7.54 15.73
N GLN A 120 -2.06 7.25 15.32
CA GLN A 120 -2.70 5.97 15.60
C GLN A 120 -1.94 4.76 15.01
N LEU A 121 -0.99 4.99 14.09
CA LEU A 121 -0.33 3.96 13.29
C LEU A 121 1.22 4.01 13.27
N THR A 122 1.87 4.98 13.91
CA THR A 122 3.35 5.07 13.88
C THR A 122 3.98 4.69 15.21
N THR A 123 5.16 4.10 15.10
CA THR A 123 5.93 3.44 16.15
C THR A 123 6.90 4.38 16.86
N ALA A 124 6.49 5.60 17.18
CA ALA A 124 7.33 6.55 17.91
C ALA A 124 6.54 7.25 19.02
N CYS A 125 7.07 7.22 20.24
CA CYS A 125 6.58 8.04 21.34
C CYS A 125 7.11 9.47 21.15
N ASN A 126 6.23 10.46 21.26
CA ASN A 126 6.60 11.87 21.33
C ASN A 126 5.95 12.44 22.62
N GLY A 127 6.69 13.25 23.38
CA GLY A 127 6.27 14.06 24.55
C GLY A 127 5.32 13.42 25.60
N TYR A 128 5.80 13.14 26.82
CA TYR A 128 5.00 12.78 28.01
C TYR A 128 5.09 13.88 29.08
N TYR A 129 3.94 14.21 29.67
CA TYR A 129 3.81 15.23 30.71
C TYR A 129 2.76 14.83 31.76
N HIS A 130 2.86 15.33 32.99
CA HIS A 130 1.98 14.97 34.11
C HIS A 130 1.47 16.22 34.86
N TYR A 131 0.16 16.35 34.99
CA TYR A 131 -0.53 17.33 35.85
C TYR A 131 -0.83 16.71 37.20
N VAL A 132 -0.15 17.17 38.25
CA VAL A 132 -0.38 16.76 39.64
C VAL A 132 -0.72 17.98 40.49
N SER A 133 -1.85 17.95 41.18
CA SER A 133 -2.32 19.07 42.01
C SER A 133 -1.56 19.22 43.33
N SER A 134 -0.88 18.17 43.79
CA SER A 134 -0.23 18.14 45.11
C SER A 134 1.13 18.84 45.19
N GLY A 135 1.77 19.14 44.05
CA GLY A 135 3.13 19.70 44.03
C GLY A 135 4.20 18.79 44.66
N GLU A 136 3.90 17.52 44.92
CA GLU A 136 4.88 16.57 45.45
C GLU A 136 5.78 16.04 44.31
N ALA A 137 7.09 16.06 44.55
CA ALA A 137 8.07 15.48 43.62
C ALA A 137 7.77 13.99 43.35
N TYR A 138 8.08 13.55 42.13
CA TYR A 138 7.95 12.16 41.67
C TYR A 138 8.46 11.16 42.74
N GLY A 139 7.63 10.16 43.10
CA GLY A 139 8.08 8.96 43.82
C GLY A 139 7.52 8.72 45.24
N ASN A 140 6.82 9.68 45.87
CA ASN A 140 6.36 9.52 47.26
C ASN A 140 4.86 9.18 47.44
N SER A 141 4.05 9.25 46.37
CA SER A 141 2.61 9.00 46.47
C SER A 141 2.25 7.52 46.25
N PRO A 142 1.43 6.88 47.11
CA PRO A 142 0.90 5.52 46.89
C PRO A 142 0.04 5.38 45.62
N ILE A 143 -0.36 6.49 45.00
CA ILE A 143 -1.10 6.53 43.73
C ILE A 143 -0.19 6.10 42.55
N ALA A 144 1.13 6.03 42.75
CA ALA A 144 2.17 5.70 41.76
C ALA A 144 2.21 4.23 41.27
N SER A 145 1.15 3.43 41.45
CA SER A 145 1.06 2.03 40.99
C SER A 145 0.37 1.86 39.63
N LYS A 146 0.36 2.90 38.79
CA LYS A 146 -0.19 2.84 37.42
C LYS A 146 0.77 3.51 36.43
N PHE A 147 1.78 2.77 35.99
CA PHE A 147 2.67 3.18 34.90
C PHE A 147 2.07 2.77 33.56
N PHE A 148 1.73 3.74 32.72
CA PHE A 148 1.23 3.52 31.37
C PHE A 148 2.41 3.47 30.38
N VAL A 149 2.79 2.26 29.99
CA VAL A 149 3.81 2.01 28.97
C VAL A 149 3.09 1.69 27.66
N ARG A 150 3.54 2.24 26.52
CA ARG A 150 3.11 1.81 25.18
C ARG A 150 4.35 1.35 24.40
N SER A 151 4.40 0.08 24.00
CA SER A 151 5.51 -0.43 23.17
C SER A 151 5.35 0.01 21.71
N THR A 152 6.44 0.45 21.08
CA THR A 152 6.52 0.83 19.69
C THR A 152 7.23 -0.25 18.87
N GLY A 153 6.70 -0.61 17.70
CA GLY A 153 7.35 -1.57 16.80
C GLY A 153 8.57 -0.97 16.10
N GLY A 154 9.78 -1.41 16.43
CA GLY A 154 11.02 -0.96 15.78
C GLY A 154 12.20 -0.75 16.72
N CYS A 155 11.96 -0.72 18.03
CA CYS A 155 12.99 -0.54 19.06
C CYS A 155 13.19 -1.84 19.88
N ASP A 156 14.13 -1.86 20.83
CA ASP A 156 14.60 -3.06 21.56
C ASP A 156 13.51 -3.77 22.42
N ASN A 157 12.22 -3.45 22.25
CA ASN A 157 11.04 -4.12 22.83
C ASN A 157 11.27 -4.58 24.27
N ARG A 158 11.87 -3.75 25.15
CA ARG A 158 12.20 -4.13 26.53
C ARG A 158 11.57 -3.18 27.54
N MET A 159 11.11 -3.75 28.65
CA MET A 159 10.65 -3.05 29.84
C MET A 159 11.44 -3.55 31.04
N PHE A 160 11.82 -2.62 31.91
CA PHE A 160 12.56 -2.87 33.14
C PHE A 160 11.73 -2.43 34.35
N VAL A 161 11.68 -3.25 35.39
CA VAL A 161 11.06 -2.90 36.67
C VAL A 161 12.13 -2.93 37.76
N PHE A 162 12.15 -1.89 38.59
CA PHE A 162 13.10 -1.68 39.69
C PHE A 162 12.36 -1.59 41.02
N SER A 163 13.01 -2.03 42.09
CA SER A 163 12.49 -1.90 43.45
C SER A 163 13.51 -1.20 44.36
N PRO A 164 13.45 0.14 44.45
CA PRO A 164 14.43 0.91 45.22
C PRO A 164 14.39 0.62 46.73
N GLN A 165 13.28 0.11 47.26
CA GLN A 165 13.13 -0.28 48.66
C GLN A 165 13.59 -1.71 48.98
N GLY A 166 14.04 -2.48 47.97
CA GLY A 166 14.48 -3.86 48.16
C GLY A 166 13.42 -4.86 47.67
N PHE A 167 13.00 -5.80 48.52
CA PHE A 167 12.09 -6.86 48.10
C PHE A 167 10.74 -6.30 47.63
N SER A 168 10.36 -6.56 46.38
CA SER A 168 9.04 -6.24 45.83
C SER A 168 8.57 -7.31 44.86
N MET A 169 7.28 -7.60 44.90
CA MET A 169 6.62 -8.51 43.97
C MET A 169 5.32 -7.91 43.48
N GLY A 170 5.00 -8.16 42.20
CA GLY A 170 3.84 -7.56 41.57
C GLY A 170 3.51 -8.17 40.21
N GLY A 171 2.57 -7.58 39.50
CA GLY A 171 2.15 -8.04 38.18
C GLY A 171 1.65 -6.92 37.27
N THR A 172 1.70 -7.18 35.96
CA THR A 172 1.20 -6.27 34.91
C THR A 172 -0.26 -6.54 34.53
N CYS A 173 -0.99 -5.50 34.09
CA CYS A 173 -2.34 -5.64 33.51
C CYS A 173 -2.44 -4.98 32.13
N CYS A 174 -3.09 -5.65 31.18
CA CYS A 174 -3.40 -5.10 29.85
C CYS A 174 -4.86 -4.58 29.86
N GLY A 175 -5.06 -3.26 29.89
CA GLY A 175 -6.39 -2.63 29.81
C GLY A 175 -7.11 -2.36 31.14
N THR A 176 -8.30 -1.77 31.06
CA THR A 176 -9.07 -1.21 32.18
C THR A 176 -9.82 -2.24 33.03
N VAL A 177 -9.88 -3.49 32.58
CA VAL A 177 -10.49 -4.59 33.34
C VAL A 177 -9.61 -5.82 33.15
N CYS A 178 -9.11 -6.40 34.25
CA CYS A 178 -8.37 -7.67 34.25
C CYS A 178 -9.33 -8.83 33.91
N ILE A 179 -9.73 -8.98 32.66
CA ILE A 179 -10.60 -10.08 32.23
C ILE A 179 -9.80 -11.22 31.58
N ASP A 180 -8.56 -11.00 31.11
CA ASP A 180 -7.70 -12.05 30.56
C ASP A 180 -6.22 -11.95 30.98
N ALA A 181 -5.56 -13.11 31.04
CA ALA A 181 -4.29 -13.41 31.71
C ALA A 181 -3.02 -12.91 30.99
N CYS A 182 -2.92 -11.62 30.69
CA CYS A 182 -1.71 -11.02 30.10
C CYS A 182 -0.66 -10.57 31.15
N GLY A 183 -0.77 -10.97 32.41
CA GLY A 183 0.05 -10.43 33.50
C GLY A 183 1.36 -11.17 33.70
N PHE A 184 2.47 -10.58 33.27
CA PHE A 184 3.80 -10.98 33.75
C PHE A 184 3.92 -10.60 35.23
N THR A 185 4.40 -11.52 36.04
CA THR A 185 4.74 -11.28 37.46
C THR A 185 6.22 -10.99 37.59
N TYR A 186 6.59 -10.14 38.55
CA TYR A 186 7.99 -9.86 38.87
C TYR A 186 8.31 -10.10 40.34
N GLU A 187 9.56 -10.42 40.62
CA GLU A 187 10.12 -10.57 41.96
C GLU A 187 11.53 -9.97 41.98
N ILE A 188 11.68 -8.82 42.64
CA ILE A 188 12.94 -8.10 42.75
C ILE A 188 13.39 -8.23 44.20
N SER A 189 14.52 -8.88 44.47
CA SER A 189 14.92 -9.21 45.85
C SER A 189 15.76 -8.12 46.53
N SER A 190 16.36 -7.21 45.76
CA SER A 190 17.18 -6.11 46.28
C SER A 190 17.16 -4.89 45.36
N ARG A 191 17.59 -3.74 45.89
CA ARG A 191 17.74 -2.48 45.14
C ARG A 191 18.82 -2.51 44.04
N ASP A 192 19.59 -3.59 43.97
CA ASP A 192 20.63 -3.80 42.96
C ASP A 192 20.17 -4.79 41.87
N GLN A 193 18.89 -5.18 41.90
CA GLN A 193 18.26 -6.05 40.92
C GLN A 193 17.16 -5.30 40.17
N PHE A 194 16.90 -5.79 38.97
CA PHE A 194 15.77 -5.41 38.14
C PHE A 194 15.21 -6.67 37.50
N ASP A 195 13.99 -6.58 37.02
CA ASP A 195 13.38 -7.62 36.20
C ASP A 195 13.11 -7.05 34.79
N GLU A 196 13.35 -7.86 33.77
CA GLU A 196 13.41 -7.45 32.36
C GLU A 196 12.51 -8.33 31.52
N TRP A 197 11.71 -7.71 30.64
CA TRP A 197 10.86 -8.45 29.70
C TRP A 197 10.97 -7.91 28.28
N ALA A 198 10.99 -8.84 27.33
CA ALA A 198 10.72 -8.53 25.93
C ALA A 198 9.21 -8.32 25.74
N THR A 199 8.78 -7.09 25.43
CA THR A 199 7.39 -6.64 25.28
C THR A 199 6.71 -7.10 23.99
N GLY A 200 7.34 -7.99 23.20
CA GLY A 200 7.02 -8.37 21.82
C GLY A 200 5.62 -7.99 21.31
N ASN A 201 5.55 -7.02 20.39
CA ASN A 201 4.31 -6.54 19.73
C ASN A 201 3.10 -6.24 20.64
N ILE A 202 3.26 -6.11 21.97
CA ILE A 202 2.12 -5.79 22.83
C ILE A 202 1.80 -4.29 22.70
N PHE A 203 0.80 -3.98 21.87
CA PHE A 203 0.24 -2.65 21.71
C PHE A 203 -0.84 -2.40 22.76
N GLY A 204 -0.54 -1.66 23.82
CA GLY A 204 -1.55 -1.31 24.82
C GLY A 204 -0.99 -0.55 26.01
N ASN A 205 -1.91 0.02 26.80
CA ASN A 205 -1.65 0.63 28.09
C ASN A 205 -1.41 -0.47 29.14
N PHE A 206 -0.19 -0.53 29.69
CA PHE A 206 0.11 -1.39 30.83
C PHE A 206 -0.19 -0.68 32.15
N GLY A 207 -0.41 -1.45 33.22
CA GLY A 207 -0.35 -0.97 34.60
C GLY A 207 0.48 -1.95 35.43
N VAL A 208 1.22 -1.47 36.43
CA VAL A 208 2.08 -2.30 37.30
C VAL A 208 1.56 -2.24 38.73
N ALA A 209 0.94 -3.33 39.19
CA ALA A 209 0.46 -3.45 40.56
C ALA A 209 1.55 -4.07 41.45
N SER A 210 1.95 -3.35 42.49
CA SER A 210 3.05 -3.70 43.40
C SER A 210 2.63 -3.55 44.86
N GLY A 211 3.16 -4.41 45.75
CA GLY A 211 3.01 -4.23 47.20
C GLY A 211 3.85 -3.08 47.77
N GLU A 212 4.91 -2.68 47.08
CA GLU A 212 5.85 -1.61 47.46
C GLU A 212 6.13 -0.67 46.26
N PRO A 213 6.60 0.57 46.46
CA PRO A 213 6.92 1.48 45.36
C PRO A 213 7.96 0.88 44.40
N VAL A 214 7.62 0.81 43.11
CA VAL A 214 8.51 0.35 42.03
C VAL A 214 8.71 1.47 41.01
N GLN A 215 9.85 1.45 40.31
CA GLN A 215 10.08 2.27 39.13
C GLN A 215 10.01 1.39 37.89
N VAL A 216 9.40 1.88 36.82
CA VAL A 216 9.23 1.15 35.56
C VAL A 216 9.84 2.01 34.46
N LEU A 217 10.63 1.38 33.58
CA LEU A 217 11.33 2.05 32.49
C LEU A 217 11.21 1.26 31.20
N THR A 218 11.07 1.95 30.08
CA THR A 218 11.28 1.44 28.73
C THR A 218 12.39 2.21 28.03
N ARG A 219 12.93 1.64 26.94
CA ARG A 219 13.91 2.34 26.10
C ARG A 219 13.38 3.70 25.62
N GLU A 220 12.08 3.82 25.32
CA GLU A 220 11.47 5.08 24.85
C GLU A 220 11.24 6.12 25.95
N ASP A 221 11.45 5.78 27.23
CA ASP A 221 11.50 6.78 28.32
C ASP A 221 12.81 7.59 28.29
N GLN A 222 13.72 7.29 27.36
CA GLN A 222 14.84 8.13 27.00
C GLN A 222 14.35 9.49 26.49
N GLY A 223 15.02 10.55 26.93
CA GLY A 223 14.61 11.93 26.71
C GLY A 223 13.74 12.54 27.81
N TYR A 224 13.38 11.78 28.86
CA TYR A 224 12.83 12.34 30.10
C TYR A 224 13.85 12.23 31.23
N PHE A 225 13.59 12.94 32.34
CA PHE A 225 14.36 12.70 33.55
C PHE A 225 14.11 11.34 34.10
N VAL A 226 15.17 10.81 34.69
CA VAL A 226 15.08 9.68 35.58
C VAL A 226 14.49 10.19 36.89
N PRO A 227 13.33 9.69 37.34
CA PRO A 227 12.76 10.15 38.61
C PRO A 227 13.67 9.72 39.77
N PRO A 228 14.03 10.64 40.69
CA PRO A 228 14.81 10.28 41.86
C PRO A 228 13.97 9.42 42.80
N PHE A 229 14.59 8.36 43.34
CA PHE A 229 14.09 7.70 44.52
C PHE A 229 14.76 8.30 45.75
N LEU A 230 13.96 8.95 46.59
CA LEU A 230 14.41 9.55 47.85
C LEU A 230 14.15 8.57 49.00
N ASN A 231 15.13 7.73 49.31
CA ASN A 231 15.03 6.92 50.52
C ASN A 231 15.02 7.85 51.75
N GLY A 232 13.94 7.82 52.55
CA GLY A 232 13.81 8.62 53.76
C GLY A 232 14.97 8.45 54.75
N LEU A 233 15.68 7.32 54.69
CA LEU A 233 16.82 6.98 55.55
C LEU A 233 18.20 7.21 54.92
N SER A 234 18.28 7.53 53.61
CA SER A 234 19.56 7.78 52.91
C SER A 234 19.87 9.27 52.79
N ASN A 235 21.17 9.59 52.73
CA ASN A 235 21.72 10.90 52.35
C ASN A 235 21.97 11.00 50.83
N THR A 236 21.54 10.00 50.06
CA THR A 236 21.66 9.97 48.60
C THR A 236 20.30 9.92 47.91
N SER A 237 20.28 10.32 46.64
CA SER A 237 19.19 10.10 45.69
C SER A 237 19.61 9.01 44.70
N ASP A 238 18.75 8.00 44.50
CA ASP A 238 18.99 6.93 43.52
C ASP A 238 18.16 7.16 42.25
N PHE A 239 18.76 7.02 41.08
CA PHE A 239 18.12 7.18 39.77
C PHE A 239 18.33 5.90 38.96
N TYR A 240 17.26 5.18 38.58
CA TYR A 240 17.36 3.95 37.80
C TYR A 240 17.04 4.22 36.34
N THR A 241 17.97 3.92 35.45
CA THR A 241 17.86 4.25 34.03
C THR A 241 18.48 3.19 33.13
N TYR A 242 18.39 3.39 31.82
CA TYR A 242 18.98 2.55 30.81
C TYR A 242 19.70 3.43 29.78
N GLN A 243 20.90 3.03 29.39
CA GLN A 243 21.72 3.71 28.39
C GLN A 243 22.14 2.73 27.29
N GLY A 244 21.74 3.04 26.05
CA GLY A 244 22.13 2.38 24.81
C GLY A 244 23.45 2.92 24.23
N GLN A 245 23.82 2.38 23.07
CA GLN A 245 25.00 2.82 22.32
C GLN A 245 24.85 4.27 21.84
N ASP A 246 25.92 5.06 21.95
CA ASP A 246 25.98 6.49 21.59
C ASP A 246 25.09 7.45 22.42
N GLU A 247 24.30 6.96 23.36
CA GLU A 247 23.45 7.80 24.21
C GLU A 247 24.23 8.54 25.29
N PHE A 248 23.71 9.68 25.74
CA PHE A 248 24.33 10.55 26.73
C PHE A 248 23.55 10.53 28.04
N LEU A 249 24.14 9.97 29.08
CA LEU A 249 23.66 10.10 30.46
C LEU A 249 24.16 11.42 31.05
N ASN A 250 23.25 12.33 31.39
CA ASN A 250 23.56 13.65 31.94
C ASN A 250 23.20 13.71 33.41
N ILE A 251 24.12 14.20 34.24
CA ILE A 251 23.95 14.46 35.67
C ILE A 251 24.19 15.94 35.89
N HIS A 252 23.17 16.66 36.35
CA HIS A 252 23.23 18.11 36.51
C HIS A 252 23.09 18.48 37.99
N SER A 253 23.98 19.35 38.48
CA SER A 253 24.07 19.74 39.89
C SER A 253 23.40 21.09 40.20
N PHE A 254 22.73 21.17 41.36
CA PHE A 254 22.08 22.38 41.90
C PHE A 254 22.87 23.05 43.02
N ASP A 255 23.94 22.41 43.48
CA ASP A 255 24.68 22.81 44.65
C ASP A 255 26.18 22.58 44.42
N ASP A 256 27.01 23.16 45.27
CA ASP A 256 28.45 22.92 45.23
C ASP A 256 28.75 21.54 45.85
N ASP A 257 29.86 20.92 45.44
CA ASP A 257 30.33 19.62 45.97
C ASP A 257 29.34 18.43 45.86
N VAL A 258 28.48 18.39 44.83
CA VAL A 258 27.51 17.29 44.65
C VAL A 258 28.21 16.03 44.14
N SER A 259 28.33 15.05 45.02
CA SER A 259 28.87 13.73 44.67
C SER A 259 27.93 12.97 43.75
N TYR A 260 28.49 12.26 42.76
CA TYR A 260 27.75 11.33 41.91
C TYR A 260 28.51 10.01 41.69
N ARG A 261 27.78 8.92 41.48
CA ARG A 261 28.29 7.59 41.12
C ARG A 261 27.37 6.94 40.09
N ILE A 262 27.93 6.50 38.97
CA ILE A 262 27.22 5.73 37.93
C ILE A 262 27.53 4.25 38.17
N ILE A 263 26.51 3.42 38.36
CA ILE A 263 26.63 2.01 38.74
C ILE A 263 25.93 1.15 37.69
N SER A 264 26.60 0.13 37.16
CA SER A 264 25.97 -0.87 36.27
C SER A 264 25.22 -1.91 37.12
N LEU A 265 23.98 -2.22 36.74
CA LEU A 265 23.18 -3.27 37.39
C LEU A 265 23.24 -4.62 36.65
N HIS A 266 23.87 -4.69 35.47
CA HIS A 266 24.04 -5.97 34.77
C HIS A 266 25.08 -6.85 35.45
N SER A 267 24.81 -8.16 35.48
CA SER A 267 25.64 -9.16 36.16
C SER A 267 27.05 -9.33 35.58
N ASP A 268 27.26 -8.95 34.32
CA ASP A 268 28.55 -9.06 33.61
C ASP A 268 29.51 -7.88 33.90
N SER A 269 28.99 -6.80 34.48
CA SER A 269 29.70 -5.53 34.66
C SER A 269 29.31 -4.82 35.96
N PHE A 270 28.84 -5.57 36.96
CA PHE A 270 28.32 -5.05 38.22
C PHE A 270 29.39 -4.23 38.97
N GLY A 271 29.11 -2.94 39.21
CA GLY A 271 30.04 -2.04 39.90
C GLY A 271 29.92 -0.57 39.50
N VAL A 272 30.72 0.28 40.16
CA VAL A 272 30.83 1.71 39.81
C VAL A 272 31.61 1.84 38.50
N ILE A 273 30.96 2.42 37.50
CA ILE A 273 31.53 2.72 36.19
C ILE A 273 32.31 4.04 36.25
N GLU A 274 31.74 5.04 36.93
CA GLU A 274 32.26 6.40 36.99
C GLU A 274 31.79 7.09 38.28
N SER A 275 32.57 8.03 38.80
CA SER A 275 32.19 8.82 39.98
C SER A 275 32.97 10.12 40.08
N GLY A 276 32.33 11.17 40.58
CA GLY A 276 32.98 12.46 40.78
C GLY A 276 32.18 13.40 41.68
N SER A 277 32.53 14.67 41.65
CA SER A 277 31.79 15.78 42.26
C SER A 277 31.48 16.83 41.20
N LEU A 278 30.38 17.55 41.38
CA LEU A 278 29.93 18.64 40.52
C LEU A 278 29.67 19.89 41.34
N GLU A 279 30.03 21.05 40.82
CA GLU A 279 29.69 22.35 41.40
C GLU A 279 28.32 22.83 40.95
N ASN A 280 27.79 23.89 41.59
CA ASN A 280 26.47 24.40 41.28
C ASN A 280 26.34 24.83 39.81
N GLY A 281 25.37 24.26 39.12
CA GLY A 281 25.09 24.53 37.72
C GLY A 281 25.97 23.73 36.73
N GLU A 282 26.88 22.88 37.21
CA GLU A 282 27.67 21.99 36.35
C GLU A 282 26.85 20.77 35.89
N THR A 283 27.15 20.28 34.68
CA THR A 283 26.58 19.05 34.13
C THR A 283 27.70 18.10 33.75
N TYR A 284 27.67 16.88 34.27
CA TYR A 284 28.47 15.78 33.77
C TYR A 284 27.70 15.00 32.70
N SER A 285 28.31 14.77 31.54
CA SER A 285 27.74 13.94 30.47
C SER A 285 28.62 12.71 30.25
N TYR A 286 28.05 11.53 30.49
CA TYR A 286 28.66 10.23 30.24
C TYR A 286 28.15 9.65 28.93
N VAL A 287 29.05 9.38 27.98
CA VAL A 287 28.71 8.88 26.64
C VAL A 287 28.77 7.35 26.60
N GLY A 288 27.73 6.72 26.05
CA GLY A 288 27.74 5.30 25.74
C GLY A 288 28.87 4.97 24.76
N THR A 289 29.74 4.00 25.07
CA THR A 289 30.85 3.60 24.19
C THR A 289 30.49 2.31 23.42
N ASP A 290 31.09 2.09 22.25
CA ASP A 290 30.82 0.96 21.33
C ASP A 290 30.90 -0.46 21.95
N ASN A 291 31.52 -0.60 23.12
CA ASN A 291 31.61 -1.87 23.85
C ASN A 291 30.50 -2.05 24.90
N MET A 292 29.57 -1.10 25.02
CA MET A 292 28.51 -1.11 26.03
C MET A 292 27.18 -1.50 25.39
N ASN A 293 26.98 -2.81 25.21
CA ASN A 293 25.67 -3.39 24.93
C ASN A 293 24.67 -2.94 26.02
N ASN A 294 23.81 -1.96 25.72
CA ASN A 294 22.50 -1.73 26.34
C ASN A 294 22.45 -1.97 27.86
N ARG A 295 22.96 -1.02 28.66
CA ARG A 295 23.09 -1.19 30.12
C ARG A 295 21.97 -0.55 30.92
N VAL A 296 21.43 -1.31 31.84
CA VAL A 296 20.65 -0.82 32.98
C VAL A 296 21.58 -0.26 34.06
N LEU A 297 21.36 0.99 34.45
CA LEU A 297 22.21 1.79 35.32
C LEU A 297 21.46 2.27 36.57
N ARG A 298 22.17 2.43 37.67
CA ARG A 298 21.78 3.26 38.82
C ARG A 298 22.75 4.42 38.96
N VAL A 299 22.25 5.64 38.96
CA VAL A 299 23.03 6.83 39.34
C VAL A 299 22.69 7.19 40.78
N GLU A 300 23.70 7.29 41.64
CA GLU A 300 23.59 7.73 43.03
C GLU A 300 24.16 9.16 43.12
N THR A 301 23.41 10.11 43.67
CA THR A 301 23.89 11.48 43.90
C THR A 301 23.66 11.91 45.34
N THR A 302 24.26 13.03 45.77
CA THR A 302 23.85 13.66 47.03
C THR A 302 22.36 14.00 47.00
N LYS A 303 21.64 13.74 48.10
CA LYS A 303 20.19 13.79 48.17
C LYS A 303 19.62 15.14 47.75
N GLY A 304 18.79 15.12 46.72
CA GLY A 304 18.05 16.31 46.25
C GLY A 304 18.91 17.41 45.64
N GLN A 305 20.20 17.14 45.36
CA GLN A 305 21.12 18.15 44.83
C GLN A 305 21.49 17.95 43.36
N ALA A 306 20.93 16.95 42.68
CA ALA A 306 21.14 16.73 41.25
C ALA A 306 19.89 16.20 40.53
N SER A 307 19.92 16.31 39.20
CA SER A 307 18.98 15.65 38.28
C SER A 307 19.73 14.77 37.28
N VAL A 308 19.05 13.73 36.79
CA VAL A 308 19.63 12.75 35.86
C VAL A 308 18.71 12.58 34.66
N SER A 309 19.28 12.55 33.45
CA SER A 309 18.55 12.26 32.21
C SER A 309 19.39 11.46 31.23
N VAL A 310 18.75 10.76 30.29
CA VAL A 310 19.44 10.05 29.19
C VAL A 310 18.90 10.58 27.86
N ILE A 311 19.79 11.03 26.97
CA ILE A 311 19.45 11.64 25.67
C ILE A 311 20.05 10.78 24.55
N GLY A 312 19.27 10.50 23.50
CA GLY A 312 19.71 9.67 22.37
C GLY A 312 20.96 10.20 21.64
N GLY A 313 21.78 9.28 21.12
CA GLY A 313 23.10 9.56 20.53
C GLY A 313 23.11 10.20 19.14
N LEU A 314 24.23 10.81 18.73
CA LEU A 314 24.37 11.66 17.52
C LEU A 314 24.08 10.98 16.17
N ASN A 315 23.69 9.69 16.14
CA ASN A 315 23.34 8.98 14.93
C ASN A 315 22.19 9.71 14.20
N PRO A 316 22.39 10.16 12.95
CA PRO A 316 21.35 10.82 12.16
C PRO A 316 20.23 9.87 11.71
N GLU A 317 20.41 8.55 11.82
CA GLU A 317 19.35 7.58 11.51
C GLU A 317 18.27 7.49 12.62
N ASP A 318 18.63 7.87 13.85
CA ASP A 318 17.69 8.00 14.95
C ASP A 318 16.94 9.34 14.79
N ASN A 319 15.87 9.34 14.00
CA ASN A 319 14.94 10.47 13.82
C ASN A 319 14.19 10.87 15.12
N THR A 320 14.62 10.37 16.28
CA THR A 320 14.06 10.69 17.58
C THR A 320 14.68 11.99 18.12
N ASN A 321 13.80 12.87 18.60
CA ASN A 321 14.16 14.17 19.17
C ASN A 321 13.91 14.13 20.67
N TYR A 322 14.97 14.25 21.47
CA TYR A 322 14.91 14.11 22.92
C TYR A 322 15.25 15.43 23.61
N MET A 323 14.56 15.74 24.71
CA MET A 323 14.79 16.97 25.48
C MET A 323 14.58 16.78 26.97
N SER A 324 15.60 17.08 27.75
CA SER A 324 15.62 17.01 29.21
C SER A 324 15.53 18.41 29.82
N TYR A 325 14.85 18.56 30.95
CA TYR A 325 14.78 19.85 31.65
C TYR A 325 15.94 19.95 32.66
N VAL A 326 15.86 20.93 33.54
CA VAL A 326 16.53 20.92 34.84
C VAL A 326 15.46 21.01 35.96
N LEU A 327 15.38 20.02 36.86
CA LEU A 327 14.52 20.10 38.06
C LEU A 327 15.22 20.98 39.12
N ASP A 328 14.54 21.55 40.09
CA ASP A 328 15.20 22.12 41.28
C ASP A 328 15.32 21.09 42.40
N GLN A 329 15.94 21.48 43.52
CA GLN A 329 16.07 20.63 44.72
C GLN A 329 14.75 20.14 45.32
N SER A 330 13.63 20.79 45.00
CA SER A 330 12.28 20.43 45.45
C SER A 330 11.53 19.60 44.41
N GLY A 331 12.17 19.24 43.28
CA GLY A 331 11.55 18.54 42.17
C GLY A 331 10.64 19.43 41.31
N ASN A 332 10.71 20.76 41.47
CA ASN A 332 9.99 21.68 40.60
C ASN A 332 10.74 21.85 39.29
N PHE A 333 10.03 21.98 38.19
CA PHE A 333 10.64 22.29 36.90
C PHE A 333 11.27 23.69 36.93
N GLN A 334 12.57 23.82 36.66
CA GLN A 334 13.18 25.12 36.43
C GLN A 334 12.94 25.52 34.97
N GLY A 335 12.02 26.46 34.74
CA GLY A 335 11.71 27.00 33.42
C GLY A 335 12.82 27.85 32.78
N THR A 336 14.03 27.83 33.34
CA THR A 336 15.14 28.71 32.99
C THR A 336 16.43 27.99 32.60
N ASP A 337 16.51 26.66 32.68
CA ASP A 337 17.68 25.88 32.26
C ASP A 337 17.23 24.53 31.66
N PHE A 338 17.68 24.20 30.46
CA PHE A 338 17.28 22.99 29.71
C PHE A 338 18.48 22.35 29.01
N ILE A 339 18.42 21.04 28.80
CA ILE A 339 19.38 20.29 27.97
C ILE A 339 18.60 19.56 26.88
N THR A 340 18.88 19.87 25.62
CA THR A 340 18.14 19.32 24.49
C THR A 340 19.07 18.77 23.42
N ARG A 341 18.55 17.92 22.54
CA ARG A 341 19.20 17.55 21.29
C ARG A 341 18.37 18.06 20.12
N SER A 342 19.00 18.73 19.17
CA SER A 342 18.40 19.01 17.87
C SER A 342 19.22 18.41 16.74
N HIS A 343 18.57 18.22 15.58
CA HIS A 343 19.17 17.70 14.36
C HIS A 343 19.26 18.79 13.27
N GLU A 344 20.10 18.55 12.27
CA GLU A 344 20.13 19.38 11.06
C GLU A 344 18.79 19.25 10.30
N GLY A 345 18.17 20.38 9.94
CA GLY A 345 16.83 20.40 9.36
C GLY A 345 15.68 20.25 10.35
N GLY A 346 15.97 20.11 11.65
CA GLY A 346 14.98 20.13 12.73
C GLY A 346 14.59 21.54 13.20
N PHE A 347 13.87 21.62 14.30
CA PHE A 347 13.51 22.85 15.00
C PHE A 347 13.86 22.78 16.48
N LEU A 348 14.16 23.94 17.07
CA LEU A 348 14.29 24.15 18.50
C LEU A 348 13.55 25.46 18.83
N TYR A 349 12.26 25.38 19.11
CA TYR A 349 11.46 26.55 19.42
C TYR A 349 11.58 26.94 20.89
N LEU A 350 11.87 28.21 21.16
CA LEU A 350 11.86 28.82 22.49
C LEU A 350 10.72 29.83 22.55
N THR A 351 9.90 29.80 23.59
CA THR A 351 8.80 30.74 23.78
C THR A 351 9.01 31.53 25.07
N GLY A 352 9.01 32.86 24.99
CA GLY A 352 9.08 33.72 26.15
C GLY A 352 7.74 33.72 26.90
N LEU A 353 7.77 33.52 28.22
CA LEU A 353 6.55 33.63 29.04
C LEU A 353 6.41 35.00 29.72
N GLN A 354 7.45 35.83 29.64
CA GLN A 354 7.48 37.15 30.25
C GLN A 354 8.25 38.10 29.33
N ASP A 355 7.88 39.38 29.33
CA ASP A 355 8.63 40.42 28.61
C ASP A 355 10.06 40.51 29.13
N ASN A 356 11.00 40.90 28.26
CA ASN A 356 12.42 41.01 28.55
C ASN A 356 13.07 39.68 29.00
N THR A 357 12.66 38.56 28.39
CA THR A 357 13.32 37.27 28.59
C THR A 357 14.52 37.14 27.65
N THR A 358 15.69 36.93 28.22
CA THR A 358 16.94 36.67 27.49
C THR A 358 17.25 35.19 27.60
N VAL A 359 17.50 34.53 26.47
CA VAL A 359 17.83 33.11 26.39
C VAL A 359 19.18 32.90 25.70
N GLU A 360 20.05 32.12 26.31
CA GLU A 360 21.34 31.68 25.79
C GLU A 360 21.24 30.21 25.35
N VAL A 361 21.75 29.88 24.16
CA VAL A 361 21.95 28.50 23.71
C VAL A 361 23.45 28.22 23.67
N ARG A 362 23.90 27.20 24.39
CA ARG A 362 25.30 26.81 24.58
C ARG A 362 25.49 25.35 24.18
N ALA A 363 26.68 24.97 23.72
CA ALA A 363 27.01 23.56 23.52
C ALA A 363 27.17 22.88 24.90
N ALA A 364 26.41 21.82 25.17
CA ALA A 364 26.36 21.22 26.52
C ALA A 364 27.72 20.65 26.99
N SER A 365 28.53 20.12 26.06
CA SER A 365 29.83 19.51 26.39
C SER A 365 30.97 20.50 26.63
N THR A 366 30.86 21.73 26.12
CA THR A 366 31.96 22.72 26.16
C THR A 366 31.56 24.05 26.79
N GLU A 367 30.28 24.24 27.12
CA GLU A 367 29.68 25.51 27.57
C GLU A 367 29.87 26.69 26.60
N ALA A 368 30.31 26.41 25.36
CA ALA A 368 30.54 27.41 24.33
C ALA A 368 29.20 28.02 23.87
N LEU A 369 29.09 29.35 24.01
CA LEU A 369 27.91 30.11 23.60
C LEU A 369 27.72 30.07 22.07
N GLN A 370 26.55 29.60 21.64
CA GLN A 370 26.17 29.54 20.23
C GLN A 370 25.32 30.75 19.82
N SER A 371 24.29 31.06 20.60
CA SER A 371 23.35 32.15 20.28
C SER A 371 22.71 32.73 21.52
N VAL A 372 22.26 33.99 21.43
CA VAL A 372 21.48 34.68 22.47
C VAL A 372 20.25 35.31 21.82
N TYR A 373 19.08 35.13 22.43
CA TYR A 373 17.81 35.65 21.96
C TYR A 373 17.16 36.53 23.04
N ALA A 374 16.58 37.64 22.63
CA ALA A 374 15.65 38.42 23.46
C ALA A 374 14.24 38.11 22.96
N ILE A 375 13.43 37.49 23.81
CA ILE A 375 12.05 37.12 23.52
C ILE A 375 11.16 37.74 24.59
N ASP A 376 10.11 38.43 24.15
CA ASP A 376 9.08 38.95 25.04
C ASP A 376 7.99 37.90 25.28
N GLU A 377 7.01 38.21 26.13
CA GLU A 377 5.89 37.31 26.40
C GLU A 377 5.18 36.90 25.09
N ALA A 378 4.93 35.60 24.92
CA ALA A 378 4.31 34.99 23.74
C ALA A 378 5.13 35.08 22.43
N MET A 379 6.39 35.52 22.47
CA MET A 379 7.28 35.42 21.32
C MET A 379 7.92 34.03 21.22
N LEU A 380 7.81 33.42 20.04
CA LEU A 380 8.43 32.16 19.65
C LEU A 380 9.68 32.43 18.81
N VAL A 381 10.80 31.79 19.11
CA VAL A 381 12.02 31.82 18.28
C VAL A 381 12.49 30.41 17.94
N ASN A 382 12.85 30.14 16.68
CA ASN A 382 13.54 28.88 16.35
C ASN A 382 15.05 29.04 16.56
N ALA A 383 15.55 28.53 17.68
CA ALA A 383 16.92 28.63 18.11
C ALA A 383 17.82 27.45 17.67
N ASN A 384 17.39 26.62 16.71
CA ASN A 384 18.12 25.40 16.32
C ASN A 384 19.50 25.73 15.72
N PRO A 385 20.62 25.37 16.38
CA PRO A 385 21.97 25.63 15.86
C PRO A 385 22.44 24.56 14.85
N GLY A 386 21.68 23.47 14.64
CA GLY A 386 22.06 22.31 13.84
C GLY A 386 22.12 21.03 14.68
N ASN A 387 22.84 20.01 14.20
CA ASN A 387 22.98 18.75 14.92
C ASN A 387 23.87 18.89 16.18
N GLY A 388 23.33 18.60 17.36
CA GLY A 388 24.11 18.66 18.60
C GLY A 388 23.28 18.59 19.88
N ILE A 389 23.98 18.60 21.02
CA ILE A 389 23.38 18.69 22.36
C ILE A 389 23.60 20.11 22.90
N TRP A 390 22.50 20.75 23.27
CA TRP A 390 22.45 22.17 23.58
C TRP A 390 21.92 22.39 24.99
N ARG A 391 22.58 23.28 25.71
CA ARG A 391 22.09 23.84 26.97
C ARG A 391 21.40 25.17 26.69
N ILE A 392 20.21 25.36 27.24
CA ILE A 392 19.39 26.56 27.03
C ILE A 392 19.19 27.22 28.39
N ARG A 393 19.75 28.41 28.58
CA ARG A 393 19.63 29.16 29.84
C ARG A 393 18.85 30.45 29.62
N SER A 394 17.96 30.80 30.51
CA SER A 394 17.27 32.08 30.46
C SER A 394 17.23 32.79 31.81
N ASN A 395 17.09 34.11 31.77
CA ASN A 395 16.93 34.92 32.98
C ASN A 395 15.49 34.86 33.56
N LYS A 396 14.54 34.34 32.78
CA LYS A 396 13.11 34.24 33.07
C LYS A 396 12.53 33.00 32.40
N GLU A 397 11.37 32.55 32.86
CA GLU A 397 10.77 31.32 32.40
C GLU A 397 10.49 31.30 30.89
N ILE A 398 10.84 30.20 30.24
CA ILE A 398 10.59 29.92 28.83
C ILE A 398 10.04 28.52 28.62
N THR A 399 9.32 28.34 27.52
CA THR A 399 8.92 27.03 27.01
C THR A 399 9.86 26.62 25.87
N VAL A 400 10.23 25.33 25.82
CA VAL A 400 11.10 24.79 24.77
C VAL A 400 10.38 23.65 24.03
N ALA A 401 10.52 23.61 22.71
CA ALA A 401 10.06 22.52 21.84
C ALA A 401 11.19 22.12 20.89
N VAL A 402 11.47 20.83 20.72
CA VAL A 402 12.52 20.36 19.80
C VAL A 402 11.98 19.22 18.93
N GLY A 403 12.35 19.17 17.66
CA GLY A 403 11.76 18.18 16.75
C GLY A 403 12.32 18.21 15.34
N GLN A 404 11.83 17.32 14.49
CA GLN A 404 12.09 17.27 13.06
C GLN A 404 10.85 16.74 12.33
N GLY A 405 10.41 17.43 11.27
CA GLY A 405 9.18 17.09 10.56
C GLY A 405 7.95 17.12 11.49
N SER A 406 7.20 16.01 11.53
CA SER A 406 6.02 15.84 12.39
C SER A 406 6.32 15.17 13.73
N GLY A 407 7.59 14.99 14.10
CA GLY A 407 8.00 14.46 15.41
C GLY A 407 8.64 15.54 16.27
N GLY A 408 8.37 15.57 17.56
CA GLY A 408 9.00 16.52 18.48
C GLY A 408 8.61 16.34 19.94
N THR A 409 9.51 16.72 20.84
CA THR A 409 9.34 16.74 22.29
C THR A 409 9.12 18.17 22.76
N PHE A 410 8.24 18.36 23.74
CA PHE A 410 7.77 19.67 24.18
C PHE A 410 7.75 19.78 25.71
N VAL A 411 7.96 21.00 26.21
CA VAL A 411 7.92 21.32 27.64
C VAL A 411 6.80 22.30 28.02
N PRO A 412 5.73 21.85 28.71
CA PRO A 412 4.79 22.75 29.38
C PRO A 412 5.41 23.34 30.64
N LEU A 413 5.14 24.62 30.91
CA LEU A 413 5.35 25.19 32.23
C LEU A 413 4.03 25.25 33.01
N THR A 414 4.05 24.66 34.20
CA THR A 414 3.21 25.08 35.32
C THR A 414 4.14 25.46 36.46
N GLN A 415 4.20 26.74 36.81
CA GLN A 415 4.64 27.13 38.14
C GLN A 415 3.39 27.30 39.01
N ASN A 416 3.42 26.71 40.20
CA ASN A 416 2.42 26.89 41.23
C ASN A 416 2.55 28.32 41.79
N VAL A 417 1.99 29.32 41.09
CA VAL A 417 2.02 30.73 41.53
C VAL A 417 0.62 31.15 41.97
N SER A 418 0.34 31.01 43.26
CA SER A 418 -0.67 31.84 43.91
C SER A 418 -0.19 33.29 43.88
N GLY A 419 -0.68 34.10 42.94
CA GLY A 419 -0.27 35.50 42.81
C GLY A 419 -1.15 36.29 41.84
N THR A 420 -2.17 36.94 42.39
CA THR A 420 -3.19 37.78 41.76
C THR A 420 -2.64 38.82 40.77
N THR A 421 -3.06 38.77 39.49
CA THR A 421 -3.29 39.96 38.65
C THR A 421 -4.52 39.75 37.77
N PRO A 422 -5.38 40.75 37.56
CA PRO A 422 -6.67 40.59 36.89
C PRO A 422 -6.55 40.54 35.35
N TYR A 423 -7.18 39.54 34.75
CA TYR A 423 -7.32 39.32 33.31
C TYR A 423 -8.50 40.11 32.70
N PRO A 424 -8.47 40.45 31.40
CA PRO A 424 -9.61 41.09 30.74
C PRO A 424 -10.75 40.08 30.45
N PRO A 425 -12.00 40.55 30.28
CA PRO A 425 -13.14 39.70 29.96
C PRO A 425 -13.02 39.03 28.57
N GLY A 426 -13.11 37.71 28.51
CA GLY A 426 -13.16 36.92 27.26
C GLY A 426 -14.59 36.70 26.78
N ILE A 427 -14.89 36.91 25.49
CA ILE A 427 -16.24 36.70 24.94
C ILE A 427 -16.54 35.19 24.85
N ALA A 428 -17.39 34.68 25.75
CA ALA A 428 -17.79 33.28 25.80
C ALA A 428 -18.98 32.93 24.88
N GLY A 429 -19.65 33.93 24.31
CA GLY A 429 -20.67 33.67 23.30
C GLY A 429 -21.39 34.91 22.79
N VAL A 430 -21.88 34.82 21.56
CA VAL A 430 -22.74 35.84 20.95
C VAL A 430 -23.95 35.13 20.35
N ARG A 431 -25.17 35.50 20.77
CA ARG A 431 -26.42 34.86 20.32
C ARG A 431 -27.46 35.89 19.90
N TRP A 432 -28.09 35.65 18.76
CA TRP A 432 -29.26 36.41 18.34
C TRP A 432 -30.55 35.82 18.92
N THR A 433 -31.50 36.68 19.29
CA THR A 433 -32.87 36.34 19.71
C THR A 433 -33.87 37.21 18.94
N PRO A 434 -34.64 36.66 17.98
CA PRO A 434 -34.60 35.28 17.52
C PRO A 434 -33.29 34.95 16.81
N GLN A 435 -32.94 33.66 16.73
CA GLN A 435 -31.68 33.14 16.18
C GLN A 435 -31.38 33.61 14.74
N ASN A 436 -32.44 34.00 14.00
CA ASN A 436 -32.35 34.73 12.74
C ASN A 436 -32.82 36.18 12.97
N PRO A 437 -31.90 37.15 13.07
CA PRO A 437 -32.29 38.53 13.27
C PRO A 437 -33.14 39.01 12.09
N ASN A 438 -34.32 39.54 12.39
CA ASN A 438 -35.24 40.19 11.47
C ASN A 438 -35.08 41.72 11.56
N THR A 439 -35.75 42.44 10.65
CA THR A 439 -35.66 43.91 10.59
C THR A 439 -36.34 44.63 11.76
N SER A 440 -36.94 43.92 12.73
CA SER A 440 -37.64 44.49 13.89
C SER A 440 -37.70 43.49 15.04
N ASP A 441 -37.28 43.88 16.25
CA ASP A 441 -37.28 43.07 17.49
C ASP A 441 -36.21 41.97 17.55
N SER A 442 -35.00 42.25 17.06
CA SER A 442 -33.85 41.36 17.22
C SER A 442 -33.01 41.77 18.42
N ALA A 443 -32.63 40.80 19.26
CA ALA A 443 -31.73 41.04 20.37
C ALA A 443 -30.41 40.29 20.19
N LEU A 444 -29.30 40.94 20.52
CA LEU A 444 -27.97 40.34 20.56
C LEU A 444 -27.58 40.13 22.02
N THR A 445 -27.51 38.87 22.45
CA THR A 445 -26.98 38.49 23.76
C THR A 445 -25.48 38.22 23.61
N VAL A 446 -24.67 39.02 24.28
CA VAL A 446 -23.22 38.81 24.39
C VAL A 446 -22.94 38.29 25.79
N THR A 447 -22.35 37.11 25.86
CA THR A 447 -21.85 36.50 27.08
C THR A 447 -20.33 36.63 27.11
N PHE A 448 -19.79 37.06 28.23
CA PHE A 448 -18.35 37.12 28.46
C PHE A 448 -18.00 36.71 29.89
N LEU A 449 -16.81 36.15 30.06
CA LEU A 449 -16.29 35.62 31.31
C LEU A 449 -15.22 36.54 31.88
N THR A 450 -15.19 36.68 33.20
CA THR A 450 -14.11 37.31 33.96
C THR A 450 -13.53 36.31 34.96
N ASP A 451 -12.26 36.45 35.29
CA ASP A 451 -11.51 35.61 36.21
C ASP A 451 -11.89 35.84 37.68
N GLU A 452 -12.38 37.04 38.01
CA GLU A 452 -12.88 37.38 39.35
C GLU A 452 -14.35 37.86 39.34
N PRO A 453 -15.07 37.71 40.47
CA PRO A 453 -16.42 38.23 40.61
C PRO A 453 -16.42 39.76 40.49
N CYS A 454 -16.96 40.26 39.38
CA CYS A 454 -16.95 41.67 39.05
C CYS A 454 -18.35 42.15 38.63
N ASN A 455 -18.55 43.46 38.58
CA ASN A 455 -19.72 44.07 37.95
C ASN A 455 -19.37 44.36 36.48
N SER A 456 -20.30 44.16 35.55
CA SER A 456 -19.99 44.37 34.13
C SER A 456 -21.05 45.14 33.37
N LYS A 457 -20.64 45.83 32.30
CA LYS A 457 -21.48 46.51 31.30
C LYS A 457 -21.01 46.14 29.90
N LEU A 458 -21.88 46.32 28.91
CA LEU A 458 -21.56 46.15 27.50
C LEU A 458 -21.85 47.47 26.77
N HIS A 459 -20.81 48.07 26.21
CA HIS A 459 -20.97 49.17 25.26
C HIS A 459 -21.24 48.59 23.89
N TYR A 460 -22.19 49.14 23.14
CA TYR A 460 -22.48 48.69 21.78
C TYR A 460 -22.94 49.82 20.86
N LYS A 461 -22.82 49.64 19.55
CA LYS A 461 -23.45 50.45 18.52
C LYS A 461 -23.84 49.59 17.32
N VAL A 462 -24.87 50.02 16.59
CA VAL A 462 -25.33 49.34 15.38
C VAL A 462 -25.05 50.25 14.18
N GLY A 463 -24.24 49.79 13.22
CA GLY A 463 -23.80 50.59 12.08
C GLY A 463 -23.04 51.85 12.49
N SER A 464 -23.58 53.01 12.13
CA SER A 464 -23.04 54.34 12.45
C SER A 464 -23.64 54.98 13.71
N ASP A 465 -24.49 54.27 14.45
CA ASP A 465 -25.11 54.79 15.67
C ASP A 465 -24.08 55.19 16.74
N PRO A 466 -24.41 56.13 17.64
CA PRO A 466 -23.61 56.40 18.82
C PRO A 466 -23.53 55.17 19.73
N TRP A 467 -22.45 55.06 20.50
CA TRP A 467 -22.30 54.01 21.53
C TRP A 467 -23.38 54.15 22.60
N LYS A 468 -24.03 53.04 22.91
CA LYS A 468 -24.99 52.82 24.00
C LYS A 468 -24.37 51.86 25.01
N GLU A 469 -24.85 51.87 26.26
CA GLU A 469 -24.41 50.94 27.31
C GLU A 469 -25.58 50.14 27.87
N THR A 470 -25.33 48.90 28.28
CA THR A 470 -26.29 48.07 29.02
C THR A 470 -26.25 48.37 30.52
N PRO A 471 -27.31 48.01 31.27
CA PRO A 471 -27.29 48.03 32.73
C PRO A 471 -26.18 47.14 33.29
N GLU A 472 -25.69 47.49 34.47
CA GLU A 472 -24.63 46.76 35.14
C GLU A 472 -25.14 45.41 35.68
N THR A 473 -24.39 44.32 35.45
CA THR A 473 -24.75 43.01 36.02
C THR A 473 -24.44 42.96 37.51
N ALA A 474 -25.07 42.03 38.21
CA ALA A 474 -24.64 41.64 39.55
C ALA A 474 -23.21 41.06 39.52
N LEU A 475 -22.59 41.05 40.70
CA LEU A 475 -21.24 40.51 40.91
C LEU A 475 -21.18 39.03 40.47
N GLY A 476 -20.28 38.69 39.56
CA GLY A 476 -20.13 37.33 39.03
C GLY A 476 -18.93 37.19 38.09
N THR A 477 -18.62 35.97 37.68
CA THR A 477 -17.53 35.66 36.73
C THR A 477 -18.06 35.36 35.32
N GLU A 478 -19.38 35.26 35.15
CA GLU A 478 -20.05 35.15 33.86
C GLU A 478 -21.07 36.30 33.74
N HIS A 479 -20.97 37.01 32.62
CA HIS A 479 -21.79 38.18 32.36
C HIS A 479 -22.50 38.03 31.04
N SER A 480 -23.83 38.16 31.09
CA SER A 480 -24.66 38.10 29.89
C SER A 480 -25.42 39.41 29.72
N HIS A 481 -25.20 40.05 28.58
CA HIS A 481 -25.78 41.33 28.23
C HIS A 481 -26.61 41.20 26.98
N THR A 482 -27.90 41.49 27.09
CA THR A 482 -28.81 41.43 25.95
C THR A 482 -29.10 42.84 25.44
N ILE A 483 -28.72 43.07 24.19
CA ILE A 483 -28.94 44.33 23.47
C ILE A 483 -30.19 44.16 22.61
N SER A 484 -31.22 44.99 22.81
CA SER A 484 -32.34 45.07 21.86
C SER A 484 -31.97 45.97 20.68
N ILE A 485 -32.18 45.48 19.46
CA ILE A 485 -31.87 46.17 18.21
C ILE A 485 -33.18 46.34 17.41
N ASP A 486 -33.65 47.59 17.38
CA ASP A 486 -34.98 47.93 16.86
C ASP A 486 -35.06 47.84 15.33
N ALA A 487 -33.94 47.96 14.62
CA ALA A 487 -33.86 47.82 13.17
C ALA A 487 -32.48 47.34 12.71
N LEU A 488 -32.44 46.26 11.94
CA LEU A 488 -31.27 45.79 11.21
C LEU A 488 -31.53 45.95 9.72
N ASP A 489 -30.62 46.59 9.00
CA ASP A 489 -30.56 46.54 7.55
C ASP A 489 -29.69 45.34 7.08
N THR A 490 -29.69 45.09 5.77
CA THR A 490 -29.00 43.96 5.14
C THR A 490 -27.46 43.99 5.25
N TYR A 491 -26.88 45.00 5.89
CA TYR A 491 -25.43 45.14 6.08
C TYR A 491 -25.07 45.66 7.48
N SER A 492 -25.98 45.50 8.44
CA SER A 492 -25.79 46.05 9.77
C SER A 492 -24.62 45.37 10.48
N ILE A 493 -23.64 46.19 10.87
CA ILE A 493 -22.49 45.78 11.69
C ILE A 493 -22.80 46.19 13.12
N VAL A 494 -22.99 45.22 14.00
CA VAL A 494 -23.07 45.49 15.44
C VAL A 494 -21.66 45.47 15.99
N ARG A 495 -21.24 46.59 16.58
CA ARG A 495 -19.96 46.70 17.30
C ARG A 495 -20.22 46.70 18.79
N PHE A 496 -19.47 45.93 19.56
CA PHE A 496 -19.58 45.96 21.02
C PHE A 496 -18.24 45.88 21.74
N ARG A 497 -18.23 46.32 23.01
CA ARG A 497 -17.09 46.36 23.93
C ARG A 497 -17.56 46.02 25.35
N PRO A 498 -17.16 44.88 25.93
CA PRO A 498 -17.41 44.60 27.34
C PRO A 498 -16.57 45.51 28.25
N GLU A 499 -17.14 45.94 29.37
CA GLU A 499 -16.49 46.65 30.48
C GLU A 499 -16.75 45.85 31.76
N ALA A 500 -15.70 45.64 32.56
CA ALA A 500 -15.76 44.98 33.87
C ALA A 500 -15.14 45.89 34.94
N ARG A 501 -15.70 45.86 36.15
CA ARG A 501 -15.25 46.59 37.33
C ARG A 501 -15.11 45.63 38.49
N ASP A 502 -13.91 45.56 39.03
CA ASP A 502 -13.60 44.72 40.18
C ASP A 502 -14.25 45.26 41.47
N GLN A 503 -14.07 44.53 42.58
CA GLN A 503 -14.63 44.90 43.88
C GLN A 503 -14.00 46.17 44.49
N SER A 504 -12.85 46.62 43.97
CA SER A 504 -12.21 47.88 44.37
C SER A 504 -12.80 49.09 43.64
N GLY A 505 -13.62 48.86 42.61
CA GLY A 505 -14.23 49.89 41.77
C GLY A 505 -13.34 50.31 40.60
N ASP A 506 -12.17 49.69 40.46
CA ASP A 506 -11.25 49.91 39.35
C ASP A 506 -11.76 49.19 38.09
N ILE A 507 -11.64 49.89 36.97
CA ILE A 507 -12.05 49.36 35.67
C ILE A 507 -10.91 48.48 35.17
N THR A 508 -11.09 47.16 35.20
CA THR A 508 -10.10 46.18 34.70
C THR A 508 -9.95 46.23 33.17
N VAL A 509 -10.85 46.94 32.47
CA VAL A 509 -10.79 47.21 31.02
C VAL A 509 -10.57 48.69 30.73
N ALA A 510 -9.32 49.15 30.78
CA ALA A 510 -8.97 50.46 30.24
C ALA A 510 -9.16 50.46 28.70
N ARG A 511 -9.77 51.53 28.17
CA ARG A 511 -10.06 51.82 26.73
C ARG A 511 -8.87 51.73 25.74
N LYS A 512 -7.73 51.17 26.12
CA LYS A 512 -6.52 51.09 25.30
C LYS A 512 -6.51 49.83 24.45
N ASN A 513 -7.02 49.96 23.22
CA ASN A 513 -6.43 49.48 21.96
C ASN A 513 -7.42 49.34 20.79
N GLY A 514 -8.66 49.85 20.92
CA GLY A 514 -9.48 50.18 19.74
C GLY A 514 -10.01 49.03 18.88
N ASN A 515 -9.89 47.77 19.29
CA ASN A 515 -10.52 46.64 18.58
C ASN A 515 -11.95 46.45 19.08
N ASP A 516 -12.91 46.93 18.30
CA ASP A 516 -14.33 46.64 18.48
C ASP A 516 -14.61 45.19 18.03
N PHE A 517 -15.41 44.42 18.77
CA PHE A 517 -15.93 43.15 18.26
C PHE A 517 -17.03 43.46 17.24
N GLU A 518 -16.94 42.90 16.03
CA GLU A 518 -17.90 43.13 14.95
C GLU A 518 -18.74 41.88 14.66
N VAL A 519 -20.07 42.03 14.67
CA VAL A 519 -21.02 41.03 14.17
C VAL A 519 -21.69 41.59 12.93
N VAL A 520 -21.47 40.94 11.79
CA VAL A 520 -22.08 41.33 10.51
C VAL A 520 -23.33 40.49 10.27
N VAL A 521 -24.49 41.15 10.20
CA VAL A 521 -25.73 40.50 9.78
C VAL A 521 -25.73 40.42 8.25
N ARG A 522 -25.64 39.20 7.68
CA ARG A 522 -25.66 38.99 6.23
C ARG A 522 -26.92 38.27 5.77
N PRO A 523 -27.67 38.80 4.80
CA PRO A 523 -28.66 38.01 4.08
C PRO A 523 -27.96 37.10 3.06
N PHE A 524 -28.57 35.95 2.75
CA PHE A 524 -28.21 35.08 1.63
C PHE A 524 -27.01 34.14 1.84
N ILE A 525 -27.21 33.06 2.61
CA ILE A 525 -26.30 31.89 2.63
C ILE A 525 -26.91 30.74 1.81
N PRO A 526 -26.10 29.99 1.04
CA PRO A 526 -26.52 28.69 0.52
C PRO A 526 -26.64 27.70 1.67
N GLU A 527 -27.63 26.81 1.61
CA GLU A 527 -27.85 25.75 2.61
C GLU A 527 -28.25 24.49 1.85
N LEU A 528 -27.33 23.55 1.67
CA LEU A 528 -27.60 22.32 0.94
C LEU A 528 -28.21 21.24 1.86
N GLN A 529 -29.24 20.56 1.36
CA GLN A 529 -29.74 19.30 1.89
C GLN A 529 -29.44 18.21 0.86
N VAL A 530 -28.71 17.18 1.27
CA VAL A 530 -28.39 16.03 0.42
C VAL A 530 -29.01 14.77 1.00
N LYS A 531 -29.64 13.96 0.14
CA LYS A 531 -30.27 12.69 0.49
C LYS A 531 -30.11 11.69 -0.64
N ILE A 532 -30.06 10.40 -0.31
CA ILE A 532 -30.23 9.33 -1.30
C ILE A 532 -31.72 9.16 -1.54
N THR A 533 -32.13 9.24 -2.80
CA THR A 533 -33.54 9.07 -3.20
C THR A 533 -33.81 7.72 -3.82
N GLN A 534 -32.79 7.11 -4.43
CA GLN A 534 -32.90 5.81 -5.07
C GLN A 534 -31.53 5.14 -5.11
N ALA A 535 -31.50 3.83 -4.97
CA ALA A 535 -30.35 2.99 -5.31
C ALA A 535 -30.87 1.77 -6.07
N PHE A 536 -30.25 1.45 -7.20
CA PHE A 536 -30.69 0.35 -8.06
C PHE A 536 -29.53 -0.23 -8.86
N ALA A 537 -29.71 -1.46 -9.35
CA ALA A 537 -28.78 -2.11 -10.26
C ALA A 537 -29.28 -1.97 -11.71
N LYS A 538 -28.37 -1.71 -12.63
CA LYS A 538 -28.58 -1.81 -14.08
C LYS A 538 -27.43 -2.66 -14.63
N ASP A 539 -27.71 -3.93 -14.91
CA ASP A 539 -26.70 -4.94 -15.24
C ASP A 539 -25.62 -5.02 -14.13
N LYS A 540 -24.34 -4.99 -14.47
CA LYS A 540 -23.21 -4.97 -13.52
C LYS A 540 -22.91 -3.59 -12.93
N VAL A 541 -23.67 -2.55 -13.29
CA VAL A 541 -23.54 -1.19 -12.72
C VAL A 541 -24.52 -1.01 -11.57
N ARG A 542 -24.07 -0.36 -10.50
CA ARG A 542 -24.92 0.10 -9.39
C ARG A 542 -25.03 1.62 -9.46
N THR A 543 -26.25 2.14 -9.42
CA THR A 543 -26.49 3.58 -9.46
C THR A 543 -27.09 4.04 -8.14
N VAL A 544 -26.47 5.05 -7.52
CA VAL A 544 -27.01 5.76 -6.35
C VAL A 544 -27.42 7.17 -6.79
N ARG A 545 -28.70 7.52 -6.61
CA ARG A 545 -29.25 8.83 -6.97
C ARG A 545 -29.36 9.73 -5.75
N PHE A 546 -28.58 10.81 -5.74
CA PHE A 546 -28.63 11.86 -4.74
C PHE A 546 -29.62 12.97 -5.17
N SER A 547 -30.43 13.47 -4.25
CA SER A 547 -31.08 14.78 -4.38
C SER A 547 -30.25 15.82 -3.64
N VAL A 548 -29.83 16.87 -4.34
CA VAL A 548 -29.12 18.03 -3.79
C VAL A 548 -30.04 19.23 -3.87
N GLU A 549 -30.62 19.61 -2.73
CA GLU A 549 -31.55 20.72 -2.64
C GLU A 549 -30.92 21.90 -1.91
N ASN A 550 -30.96 23.10 -2.50
CA ASN A 550 -30.53 24.32 -1.81
C ASN A 550 -31.73 24.97 -1.10
N LYS A 551 -31.84 24.77 0.22
CA LYS A 551 -32.81 25.43 1.09
C LYS A 551 -32.41 26.87 1.46
N GLY A 552 -31.16 27.23 1.16
CA GLY A 552 -30.61 28.54 1.42
C GLY A 552 -31.21 29.61 0.52
N THR A 553 -30.81 30.84 0.79
CA THR A 553 -31.30 32.04 0.08
C THR A 553 -30.27 32.61 -0.91
N ALA A 554 -29.05 32.05 -0.96
CA ALA A 554 -28.05 32.31 -2.00
C ALA A 554 -27.75 31.05 -2.85
N PRO A 555 -27.32 31.21 -4.12
CA PRO A 555 -26.85 30.09 -4.94
C PRO A 555 -25.63 29.40 -4.31
N ALA A 556 -25.62 28.07 -4.34
CA ALA A 556 -24.45 27.27 -4.05
C ALA A 556 -23.64 27.04 -5.33
N GLN A 557 -22.34 27.34 -5.29
CA GLN A 557 -21.39 27.21 -6.40
C GLN A 557 -20.30 26.21 -6.05
N ASN A 558 -19.64 25.65 -7.06
CA ASN A 558 -18.56 24.66 -6.88
C ASN A 558 -18.98 23.49 -5.98
N VAL A 559 -20.24 23.07 -6.09
CA VAL A 559 -20.81 22.02 -5.25
C VAL A 559 -20.14 20.69 -5.59
N ARG A 560 -19.69 19.96 -4.57
CA ARG A 560 -19.04 18.66 -4.70
C ARG A 560 -19.59 17.70 -3.66
N LEU A 561 -19.95 16.50 -4.10
CA LEU A 561 -20.29 15.39 -3.20
C LEU A 561 -19.04 14.55 -2.97
N HIS A 562 -18.82 14.10 -1.74
CA HIS A 562 -17.67 13.26 -1.36
C HIS A 562 -18.13 11.92 -0.79
N PRO A 563 -18.74 11.04 -1.61
CA PRO A 563 -19.17 9.73 -1.14
C PRO A 563 -18.00 8.84 -0.76
N ARG A 564 -18.14 8.16 0.37
CA ARG A 564 -17.27 7.06 0.80
C ARG A 564 -17.86 5.74 0.32
N LEU A 565 -17.10 5.03 -0.51
CA LEU A 565 -17.56 3.82 -1.19
C LEU A 565 -16.77 2.62 -0.70
N SER A 566 -17.48 1.57 -0.29
CA SER A 566 -16.91 0.26 0.06
C SER A 566 -17.11 -0.70 -1.11
N GLY A 567 -16.01 -1.20 -1.69
CA GLY A 567 -16.01 -2.17 -2.77
C GLY A 567 -16.46 -1.64 -4.15
N PHE A 568 -16.54 -0.33 -4.36
CA PHE A 568 -16.98 0.27 -5.64
C PHE A 568 -16.00 1.27 -6.23
N GLN A 569 -15.88 1.25 -7.57
CA GLN A 569 -15.21 2.24 -8.40
C GLN A 569 -16.26 3.12 -9.10
N THR A 570 -16.13 4.45 -8.96
CA THR A 570 -16.98 5.40 -9.68
C THR A 570 -16.59 5.50 -11.16
N ILE A 571 -17.57 5.59 -12.07
CA ILE A 571 -17.34 5.73 -13.52
C ILE A 571 -17.89 7.04 -14.13
N ASN A 572 -18.50 7.91 -13.34
CA ASN A 572 -19.02 9.20 -13.80
C ASN A 572 -17.93 10.10 -14.39
N GLU A 573 -18.24 10.78 -15.49
CA GLU A 573 -17.35 11.79 -16.06
C GLU A 573 -17.10 12.94 -15.07
N GLY A 574 -15.85 13.38 -14.98
CA GLY A 574 -15.42 14.44 -14.06
C GLY A 574 -15.31 14.04 -12.59
N ALA A 575 -15.70 12.81 -12.20
CA ALA A 575 -15.48 12.32 -10.85
C ALA A 575 -14.00 11.99 -10.62
N THR A 576 -13.47 12.34 -9.45
CA THR A 576 -12.13 11.95 -9.00
C THR A 576 -12.24 10.95 -7.86
N SER A 577 -11.21 10.13 -7.66
CA SER A 577 -11.17 9.11 -6.62
C SER A 577 -9.83 9.14 -5.87
N ASN A 578 -9.89 8.83 -4.57
CA ASN A 578 -8.75 8.67 -3.68
C ASN A 578 -8.74 7.23 -3.12
N TYR A 579 -7.57 6.60 -3.19
CA TYR A 579 -7.33 5.18 -2.91
C TYR A 579 -6.48 4.94 -1.65
N ALA A 580 -6.34 5.95 -0.77
CA ALA A 580 -5.53 5.85 0.45
C ALA A 580 -6.01 4.75 1.43
N GLN A 581 -7.30 4.38 1.41
CA GLN A 581 -7.88 3.35 2.27
C GLN A 581 -8.25 2.05 1.54
N LEU A 582 -7.53 1.73 0.46
CA LEU A 582 -7.80 0.54 -0.35
C LEU A 582 -7.69 -0.79 0.43
N GLU A 583 -6.84 -0.84 1.45
CA GLU A 583 -6.69 -1.99 2.36
C GLU A 583 -7.98 -2.32 3.12
N SER A 584 -8.77 -1.27 3.40
CA SER A 584 -10.12 -1.39 3.98
C SER A 584 -11.21 -1.56 2.93
N ASN A 585 -10.83 -1.87 1.67
CA ASN A 585 -11.74 -1.97 0.53
C ASN A 585 -12.53 -0.68 0.26
N ARG A 586 -11.93 0.50 0.55
CA ARG A 586 -12.61 1.80 0.48
C ARG A 586 -12.01 2.74 -0.56
N VAL A 587 -12.88 3.39 -1.33
CA VAL A 587 -12.56 4.45 -2.31
C VAL A 587 -13.37 5.69 -1.96
N PHE A 588 -12.69 6.84 -1.83
CA PHE A 588 -13.36 8.13 -1.63
C PHE A 588 -13.49 8.81 -2.97
N SER A 589 -14.71 9.06 -3.44
CA SER A 589 -14.92 9.75 -4.71
C SER A 589 -15.32 11.20 -4.46
N THR A 590 -15.02 12.09 -5.40
CA THR A 590 -15.52 13.46 -5.43
C THR A 590 -16.27 13.68 -6.74
N ILE A 591 -17.52 14.09 -6.66
CA ILE A 591 -18.41 14.26 -7.81
C ILE A 591 -18.79 15.73 -7.93
N PRO A 592 -18.46 16.41 -9.04
CA PRO A 592 -18.90 17.77 -9.25
C PRO A 592 -20.41 17.82 -9.49
N VAL A 593 -21.08 18.77 -8.84
CA VAL A 593 -22.51 19.06 -9.02
C VAL A 593 -22.64 20.45 -9.62
N PRO A 594 -23.51 20.65 -10.64
CA PRO A 594 -23.79 21.98 -11.16
C PRO A 594 -24.25 22.95 -10.05
N ASN A 595 -24.03 24.25 -10.24
CA ASN A 595 -24.46 25.26 -9.28
C ASN A 595 -25.96 25.13 -8.97
N VAL A 596 -26.32 25.22 -7.68
CA VAL A 596 -27.69 24.98 -7.20
C VAL A 596 -28.29 26.32 -6.75
N ALA A 597 -29.25 26.83 -7.50
CA ALA A 597 -29.94 28.08 -7.16
C ALA A 597 -30.80 27.94 -5.88
N PRO A 598 -31.12 29.04 -5.17
CA PRO A 598 -32.03 29.01 -4.02
C PRO A 598 -33.36 28.32 -4.35
N GLY A 599 -33.77 27.36 -3.52
CA GLY A 599 -34.99 26.55 -3.71
C GLY A 599 -34.91 25.50 -4.82
N GLN A 600 -33.79 25.39 -5.54
CA GLN A 600 -33.61 24.39 -6.58
C GLN A 600 -33.23 23.03 -5.97
N THR A 601 -33.77 21.95 -6.54
CA THR A 601 -33.30 20.58 -6.32
C THR A 601 -32.69 20.05 -7.61
N LEU A 602 -31.47 19.52 -7.52
CA LEU A 602 -30.82 18.75 -8.59
C LEU A 602 -30.77 17.28 -8.20
N PHE A 603 -30.80 16.41 -9.21
CA PHE A 603 -30.56 14.97 -9.03
C PHE A 603 -29.22 14.61 -9.66
N VAL A 604 -28.40 13.87 -8.91
CA VAL A 604 -27.06 13.46 -9.32
C VAL A 604 -26.98 11.94 -9.22
N ASP A 605 -26.75 11.29 -10.35
CA ASP A 605 -26.57 9.84 -10.42
C ASP A 605 -25.09 9.50 -10.27
N LEU A 606 -24.78 8.63 -9.33
CA LEU A 606 -23.46 8.06 -9.10
C LEU A 606 -23.46 6.61 -9.59
N ASP A 607 -22.76 6.38 -10.69
CA ASP A 607 -22.61 5.06 -11.31
C ASP A 607 -21.33 4.39 -10.79
N LEU A 608 -21.52 3.18 -10.28
CA LEU A 608 -20.55 2.41 -9.51
C LEU A 608 -20.35 1.04 -10.15
N VAL A 609 -19.09 0.63 -10.30
CA VAL A 609 -18.69 -0.72 -10.71
C VAL A 609 -18.06 -1.42 -9.52
N PRO A 610 -18.56 -2.60 -9.12
CA PRO A 610 -18.00 -3.30 -7.99
C PRO A 610 -16.59 -3.82 -8.32
N PHE A 611 -15.69 -3.81 -7.34
CA PHE A 611 -14.37 -4.40 -7.47
C PHE A 611 -14.09 -5.42 -6.34
N ALA A 612 -13.19 -6.37 -6.62
CA ALA A 612 -12.67 -7.31 -5.64
C ALA A 612 -11.41 -6.70 -4.97
N GLY A 613 -11.48 -6.39 -3.68
CA GLY A 613 -10.37 -5.85 -2.90
C GLY A 613 -9.80 -6.82 -1.86
N VAL A 614 -8.77 -6.37 -1.13
CA VAL A 614 -8.11 -7.10 -0.03
C VAL A 614 -8.84 -7.02 1.32
N GLY A 615 -9.72 -6.02 1.53
CA GLY A 615 -10.53 -5.86 2.74
C GLY A 615 -11.84 -6.67 2.71
N SER A 616 -12.71 -6.55 3.72
CA SER A 616 -13.99 -7.27 3.72
C SER A 616 -14.86 -6.92 2.48
N PHE A 617 -15.52 -7.93 1.90
CA PHE A 617 -16.41 -7.74 0.75
C PHE A 617 -17.78 -7.21 1.20
N ASN A 618 -17.77 -5.96 1.64
CA ASN A 618 -18.95 -5.17 1.88
C ASN A 618 -19.09 -4.18 0.72
N TYR A 619 -20.22 -4.26 0.02
CA TYR A 619 -20.53 -3.37 -1.11
C TYR A 619 -21.53 -2.33 -0.66
N ALA A 620 -21.04 -1.12 -0.40
CA ALA A 620 -21.86 -0.07 0.16
C ALA A 620 -21.41 1.32 -0.28
N GLN A 621 -22.33 2.26 -0.16
CA GLN A 621 -21.95 3.65 0.06
C GLN A 621 -22.20 3.94 1.54
N ASP A 622 -21.14 4.29 2.27
CA ASP A 622 -21.12 4.34 3.74
C ASP A 622 -21.66 5.68 4.25
N ASP A 623 -20.92 6.76 3.94
CA ASP A 623 -21.23 8.14 4.29
C ASP A 623 -20.96 9.04 3.07
N CYS A 624 -21.34 10.31 3.16
CA CYS A 624 -21.00 11.31 2.14
C CYS A 624 -20.98 12.70 2.77
N SER A 625 -19.87 13.42 2.61
CA SER A 625 -19.79 14.85 2.91
C SER A 625 -20.06 15.68 1.66
N VAL A 626 -20.28 16.98 1.84
CA VAL A 626 -20.59 17.91 0.74
C VAL A 626 -19.77 19.16 0.94
N SER A 627 -19.02 19.60 -0.07
CA SER A 627 -18.39 20.91 -0.08
C SER A 627 -19.02 21.81 -1.14
N TYR A 628 -19.10 23.11 -0.87
CA TYR A 628 -19.64 24.11 -1.79
C TYR A 628 -19.13 25.50 -1.41
N SER A 629 -19.41 26.48 -2.25
CA SER A 629 -19.10 27.89 -2.00
C SER A 629 -20.29 28.78 -2.31
N ASP A 630 -20.32 29.99 -1.75
CA ASP A 630 -21.29 31.01 -2.20
C ASP A 630 -20.74 31.82 -3.40
N GLY A 631 -21.52 32.77 -3.90
CA GLY A 631 -21.10 33.65 -5.00
C GLY A 631 -19.95 34.62 -4.67
N PHE A 632 -19.49 34.64 -3.41
CA PHE A 632 -18.36 35.44 -2.95
C PHE A 632 -17.09 34.59 -2.72
N GLY A 633 -17.17 33.27 -2.95
CA GLY A 633 -16.06 32.34 -2.80
C GLY A 633 -15.84 31.83 -1.38
N HIS A 634 -16.75 32.08 -0.43
CA HIS A 634 -16.65 31.47 0.91
C HIS A 634 -16.95 29.98 0.81
N ALA A 635 -16.12 29.13 1.42
CA ALA A 635 -16.30 27.68 1.42
C ALA A 635 -17.21 27.22 2.57
N PHE A 636 -18.05 26.22 2.28
CA PHE A 636 -18.94 25.54 3.21
C PHE A 636 -18.69 24.04 3.09
N GLU A 637 -18.75 23.32 4.22
CA GLU A 637 -18.68 21.88 4.25
C GLU A 637 -19.77 21.32 5.17
N LEU A 638 -20.52 20.34 4.68
CA LEU A 638 -21.42 19.53 5.50
C LEU A 638 -20.67 18.30 5.93
N LEU A 639 -20.47 18.16 7.24
CA LEU A 639 -19.92 16.98 7.89
C LEU A 639 -20.67 15.70 7.45
N PRO A 640 -20.03 14.52 7.55
CA PRO A 640 -20.54 13.29 6.96
C PRO A 640 -22.02 13.07 7.30
N LEU A 641 -22.86 13.10 6.28
CA LEU A 641 -24.26 12.78 6.42
C LEU A 641 -24.37 11.25 6.47
N ASP A 642 -25.06 10.73 7.48
CA ASP A 642 -25.39 9.30 7.57
C ASP A 642 -26.37 8.94 6.44
N MET A 643 -25.79 8.60 5.29
CA MET A 643 -26.47 8.25 4.08
C MET A 643 -26.04 6.85 3.67
N ASN A 644 -26.12 5.86 4.58
CA ASN A 644 -25.65 4.52 4.27
C ASN A 644 -26.63 3.78 3.34
N HIS A 645 -26.11 3.20 2.25
CA HIS A 645 -26.80 2.21 1.45
C HIS A 645 -25.95 0.96 1.23
N GLN A 646 -26.46 -0.19 1.68
CA GLN A 646 -25.84 -1.50 1.50
C GLN A 646 -26.45 -2.22 0.30
N PHE A 647 -25.61 -2.63 -0.66
CA PHE A 647 -26.02 -3.49 -1.76
C PHE A 647 -25.95 -4.97 -1.37
N ASP A 648 -26.66 -5.82 -2.12
CA ASP A 648 -26.59 -7.27 -1.93
C ASP A 648 -25.19 -7.78 -2.31
N SER A 649 -24.38 -7.97 -1.28
CA SER A 649 -23.00 -8.44 -1.43
C SER A 649 -22.92 -9.87 -1.94
N GLN A 650 -23.94 -10.71 -1.75
CA GLN A 650 -23.96 -12.07 -2.29
C GLN A 650 -24.25 -12.05 -3.79
N LEU A 651 -25.22 -11.26 -4.23
CA LEU A 651 -25.54 -11.10 -5.65
C LEU A 651 -24.33 -10.56 -6.44
N ILE A 652 -23.65 -9.53 -5.92
CA ILE A 652 -22.46 -8.96 -6.56
C ILE A 652 -21.35 -10.01 -6.67
N ARG A 653 -21.14 -10.85 -5.63
CA ARG A 653 -20.16 -11.94 -5.70
C ARG A 653 -20.54 -12.98 -6.74
N LEU A 654 -21.82 -13.33 -6.90
CA LEU A 654 -22.28 -14.25 -7.94
C LEU A 654 -22.04 -13.68 -9.35
N GLU A 655 -22.25 -12.37 -9.55
CA GLU A 655 -21.93 -11.70 -10.81
C GLU A 655 -20.42 -11.73 -11.12
N MET A 656 -19.57 -11.53 -10.11
CA MET A 656 -18.11 -11.66 -10.25
C MET A 656 -17.68 -13.10 -10.54
N ALA A 657 -18.30 -14.09 -9.89
CA ALA A 657 -18.01 -15.51 -10.05
C ALA A 657 -18.26 -16.02 -11.48
N GLY A 658 -19.08 -15.34 -12.28
CA GLY A 658 -19.26 -15.67 -13.70
C GLY A 658 -18.15 -15.16 -14.62
N SER A 659 -17.23 -14.32 -14.13
CA SER A 659 -16.27 -13.61 -14.98
C SER A 659 -15.06 -14.48 -15.34
N GLN A 660 -14.72 -14.53 -16.63
CA GLN A 660 -13.51 -15.18 -17.17
C GLN A 660 -12.38 -14.19 -17.46
N TYR A 661 -12.62 -12.91 -17.20
CA TYR A 661 -11.71 -11.82 -17.49
C TYR A 661 -11.57 -10.96 -16.24
N VAL A 662 -10.36 -10.86 -15.69
CA VAL A 662 -10.08 -10.08 -14.48
C VAL A 662 -9.13 -8.96 -14.84
N VAL A 663 -9.54 -7.72 -14.56
CA VAL A 663 -8.69 -6.53 -14.69
C VAL A 663 -8.17 -6.16 -13.31
N VAL A 664 -6.86 -6.27 -13.10
CA VAL A 664 -6.22 -6.04 -11.81
C VAL A 664 -5.32 -4.81 -11.85
N SER A 665 -5.37 -3.98 -10.80
CA SER A 665 -4.48 -2.82 -10.65
C SER A 665 -4.12 -2.58 -9.18
N ASN A 666 -3.07 -1.80 -8.96
CA ASN A 666 -2.75 -1.23 -7.65
C ASN A 666 -2.92 0.29 -7.71
N PRO A 667 -4.17 0.80 -7.59
CA PRO A 667 -4.41 2.22 -7.71
C PRO A 667 -3.73 3.02 -6.58
N LYS A 668 -3.46 2.41 -5.42
CA LYS A 668 -2.70 3.05 -4.33
C LYS A 668 -1.29 3.42 -4.81
N LEU A 669 -0.55 2.48 -5.40
CA LEU A 669 0.78 2.75 -5.97
C LEU A 669 0.72 3.61 -7.24
N PHE A 670 -0.32 3.46 -8.06
CA PHE A 670 -0.52 4.30 -9.24
C PHE A 670 -0.61 5.79 -8.89
N PHE A 671 -1.37 6.13 -7.84
CA PHE A 671 -1.50 7.50 -7.34
C PHE A 671 -0.42 7.90 -6.31
N ALA A 672 0.42 6.97 -5.85
CA ALA A 672 1.66 7.32 -5.14
C ALA A 672 2.69 7.94 -6.11
N ASN A 673 2.69 7.47 -7.37
CA ASN A 673 3.61 7.93 -8.42
C ASN A 673 3.02 9.03 -9.32
N ARG A 674 1.76 9.42 -9.12
CA ARG A 674 1.06 10.41 -9.95
C ARG A 674 0.16 11.29 -9.11
N SER A 675 0.10 12.58 -9.46
CA SER A 675 -0.74 13.52 -8.73
C SER A 675 -2.22 13.08 -8.79
N PRO A 676 -2.93 12.99 -7.64
CA PRO A 676 -4.37 12.79 -7.61
C PRO A 676 -5.15 13.93 -8.28
N SER A 677 -4.52 15.10 -8.52
CA SER A 677 -5.12 16.22 -9.24
C SER A 677 -4.96 16.14 -10.76
N ASP A 678 -4.16 15.21 -11.29
CA ASP A 678 -3.99 15.01 -12.73
C ASP A 678 -5.29 14.43 -13.34
N PRO A 679 -5.99 15.17 -14.22
CA PRO A 679 -7.23 14.71 -14.84
C PRO A 679 -7.06 13.44 -15.67
N SER A 680 -5.91 13.28 -16.32
CA SER A 680 -5.58 12.09 -17.13
C SER A 680 -5.33 10.89 -16.24
N ALA A 681 -4.67 11.06 -15.09
CA ALA A 681 -4.52 10.00 -14.08
C ALA A 681 -5.88 9.57 -13.50
N GLN A 682 -6.74 10.52 -13.15
CA GLN A 682 -8.09 10.24 -12.63
C GLN A 682 -8.99 9.54 -13.66
N LYS A 683 -8.72 9.72 -14.96
CA LYS A 683 -9.45 9.03 -16.03
C LYS A 683 -9.15 7.53 -16.08
N VAL A 684 -7.94 7.09 -15.75
CA VAL A 684 -7.50 5.69 -15.91
C VAL A 684 -8.40 4.69 -15.15
N PRO A 685 -8.70 4.86 -13.84
CA PRO A 685 -9.58 3.92 -13.13
C PRO A 685 -11.01 3.86 -13.67
N ARG A 686 -11.52 4.98 -14.20
CA ARG A 686 -12.85 5.01 -14.83
C ARG A 686 -12.87 4.22 -16.13
N GLU A 687 -11.88 4.43 -17.00
CA GLU A 687 -11.77 3.70 -18.26
C GLU A 687 -11.48 2.21 -18.02
N MET A 688 -10.70 1.88 -16.99
CA MET A 688 -10.47 0.50 -16.55
C MET A 688 -11.78 -0.18 -16.13
N ALA A 689 -12.63 0.49 -15.34
CA ALA A 689 -13.93 -0.03 -14.92
C ALA A 689 -14.93 -0.14 -16.08
N LYS A 690 -14.95 0.81 -17.02
CA LYS A 690 -15.75 0.70 -18.25
C LYS A 690 -15.28 -0.44 -19.15
N PHE A 691 -13.96 -0.62 -19.24
CA PHE A 691 -13.34 -1.69 -20.00
C PHE A 691 -13.69 -3.07 -19.42
N SER A 692 -13.63 -3.24 -18.09
CA SER A 692 -14.02 -4.50 -17.46
C SER A 692 -15.47 -4.86 -17.76
N LEU A 693 -16.40 -3.90 -17.66
CA LEU A 693 -17.81 -4.10 -18.06
C LEU A 693 -17.94 -4.53 -19.53
N SER A 694 -17.18 -3.89 -20.43
CA SER A 694 -17.23 -4.19 -21.87
C SER A 694 -16.70 -5.58 -22.21
N ARG A 695 -15.84 -6.15 -21.35
CA ARG A 695 -15.30 -7.51 -21.45
C ARG A 695 -16.13 -8.55 -20.69
N ASP A 696 -17.27 -8.14 -20.13
CA ASP A 696 -18.03 -8.93 -19.15
C ASP A 696 -17.15 -9.45 -17.99
N GLY A 697 -16.09 -8.70 -17.68
CA GLY A 697 -15.07 -9.04 -16.71
C GLY A 697 -15.35 -8.49 -15.31
N ALA A 698 -14.45 -8.85 -14.39
CA ALA A 698 -14.40 -8.31 -13.04
C ALA A 698 -13.26 -7.32 -12.87
N LEU A 699 -13.48 -6.30 -12.05
CA LEU A 699 -12.45 -5.35 -11.61
C LEU A 699 -11.88 -5.83 -10.28
N ALA A 700 -10.57 -5.73 -10.10
CA ALA A 700 -9.89 -6.18 -8.90
C ALA A 700 -8.76 -5.22 -8.50
N TYR A 701 -8.63 -4.94 -7.21
CA TYR A 701 -7.61 -4.05 -6.66
C TYR A 701 -6.75 -4.75 -5.62
N VAL A 702 -5.45 -4.56 -5.75
CA VAL A 702 -4.43 -4.95 -4.75
C VAL A 702 -3.81 -3.70 -4.14
N SER A 703 -3.22 -3.83 -2.95
CA SER A 703 -2.59 -2.71 -2.24
C SER A 703 -1.14 -2.95 -1.85
N SER A 704 -0.59 -4.13 -2.12
CA SER A 704 0.78 -4.48 -1.81
C SER A 704 1.73 -4.12 -2.95
N GLU A 705 2.93 -3.71 -2.59
CA GLU A 705 4.10 -3.51 -3.46
C GLU A 705 4.98 -4.77 -3.57
N ASP A 706 4.65 -5.81 -2.81
CA ASP A 706 5.35 -7.09 -2.82
C ASP A 706 4.70 -8.03 -3.84
N PRO A 707 5.40 -8.42 -4.93
CA PRO A 707 4.83 -9.25 -5.98
C PRO A 707 4.40 -10.63 -5.47
N ASP A 708 5.05 -11.21 -4.44
CA ASP A 708 4.63 -12.50 -3.88
C ASP A 708 3.30 -12.39 -3.11
N LYS A 709 3.06 -11.25 -2.42
CA LYS A 709 1.75 -10.99 -1.78
C LYS A 709 0.64 -10.72 -2.80
N ILE A 710 0.97 -10.06 -3.92
CA ILE A 710 0.05 -9.87 -5.03
C ILE A 710 -0.32 -11.23 -5.64
N LEU A 711 0.68 -12.07 -5.95
CA LEU A 711 0.48 -13.43 -6.46
C LEU A 711 -0.37 -14.28 -5.53
N ALA A 712 -0.07 -14.26 -4.23
CA ALA A 712 -0.87 -14.95 -3.24
C ALA A 712 -2.33 -14.45 -3.24
N THR A 713 -2.55 -13.14 -3.40
CA THR A 713 -3.89 -12.56 -3.49
C THR A 713 -4.63 -13.06 -4.74
N ILE A 714 -3.96 -13.10 -5.89
CA ILE A 714 -4.51 -13.60 -7.16
C ILE A 714 -4.88 -15.09 -7.03
N HIS A 715 -3.93 -15.94 -6.62
CA HIS A 715 -4.12 -17.40 -6.58
C HIS A 715 -5.04 -17.88 -5.46
N THR A 716 -5.13 -17.15 -4.34
CA THR A 716 -5.95 -17.59 -3.20
C THR A 716 -7.29 -16.88 -3.12
N ARG A 717 -7.28 -15.55 -3.18
CA ARG A 717 -8.45 -14.74 -2.85
C ARG A 717 -9.31 -14.53 -4.09
N PHE A 718 -8.71 -14.11 -5.19
CA PHE A 718 -9.43 -13.90 -6.45
C PHE A 718 -9.95 -15.22 -7.02
N ASN A 719 -9.19 -16.31 -6.89
CA ASN A 719 -9.66 -17.66 -7.20
C ASN A 719 -10.99 -18.03 -6.52
N ARG A 720 -11.19 -17.64 -5.25
CA ARG A 720 -12.45 -17.91 -4.53
C ARG A 720 -13.63 -17.05 -4.97
N LEU A 721 -13.37 -15.96 -5.70
CA LEU A 721 -14.39 -14.97 -6.09
C LEU A 721 -14.82 -15.10 -7.53
N PHE A 722 -13.93 -15.55 -8.41
CA PHE A 722 -14.15 -15.66 -9.84
C PHE A 722 -14.53 -17.09 -10.21
N SER A 723 -14.76 -17.35 -11.51
CA SER A 723 -15.14 -18.69 -11.95
C SER A 723 -14.10 -19.70 -11.49
N LYS A 724 -14.53 -20.89 -11.08
CA LYS A 724 -13.59 -21.99 -10.77
C LYS A 724 -12.67 -22.29 -11.97
N SER A 725 -13.19 -22.14 -13.19
CA SER A 725 -12.40 -22.31 -14.41
C SER A 725 -11.56 -21.09 -14.79
N TRP A 726 -11.67 -19.95 -14.09
CA TRP A 726 -10.88 -18.76 -14.44
C TRP A 726 -9.39 -19.03 -14.32
N LEU A 727 -8.93 -19.75 -13.29
CA LEU A 727 -7.51 -20.11 -13.18
C LEU A 727 -7.02 -20.98 -14.34
N ASN A 728 -7.92 -21.68 -15.03
CA ASN A 728 -7.59 -22.54 -16.15
C ASN A 728 -8.06 -21.94 -17.48
N ALA A 729 -7.18 -21.14 -18.10
CA ALA A 729 -7.35 -20.41 -19.35
C ALA A 729 -8.15 -19.09 -19.29
N GLY A 730 -8.55 -18.62 -18.12
CA GLY A 730 -9.09 -17.28 -17.94
C GLY A 730 -8.05 -16.17 -18.17
N TYR A 731 -8.54 -14.94 -18.35
CA TYR A 731 -7.71 -13.79 -18.66
C TYR A 731 -7.41 -12.96 -17.41
N LEU A 732 -6.15 -12.55 -17.27
CA LEU A 732 -5.68 -11.62 -16.24
C LEU A 732 -5.01 -10.43 -16.94
N LEU A 733 -5.65 -9.26 -16.86
CA LEU A 733 -5.10 -8.01 -17.38
C LEU A 733 -4.55 -7.17 -16.23
N ILE A 734 -3.23 -7.06 -16.17
CA ILE A 734 -2.50 -6.21 -15.23
C ILE A 734 -2.55 -4.76 -15.73
N VAL A 735 -2.79 -3.79 -14.85
CA VAL A 735 -2.81 -2.35 -15.19
C VAL A 735 -1.82 -1.60 -14.30
N GLY A 736 -0.68 -1.24 -14.88
CA GLY A 736 0.44 -0.57 -14.23
C GLY A 736 1.75 -0.89 -14.96
N SER A 737 2.74 -0.01 -14.86
CA SER A 737 4.13 -0.36 -15.18
C SER A 737 4.71 -1.23 -14.07
N ASP A 738 5.99 -1.56 -14.18
CA ASP A 738 6.69 -2.36 -13.17
C ASP A 738 6.79 -1.65 -11.80
N VAL A 739 6.65 -0.32 -11.77
CA VAL A 739 6.65 0.46 -10.53
C VAL A 739 5.30 0.37 -9.80
N GLU A 740 4.19 0.45 -10.54
CA GLU A 740 2.85 0.39 -9.92
C GLU A 740 2.37 -1.04 -9.70
N PHE A 741 2.82 -1.98 -10.54
CA PHE A 741 2.47 -3.39 -10.45
C PHE A 741 3.71 -4.23 -10.77
N PRO A 742 4.46 -4.69 -9.76
CA PRO A 742 5.76 -5.30 -9.95
C PRO A 742 5.67 -6.59 -10.75
N SER A 743 6.62 -6.79 -11.64
CA SER A 743 6.90 -8.06 -12.31
C SER A 743 7.88 -8.86 -11.46
N PHE A 744 8.04 -10.16 -11.78
CA PHE A 744 8.94 -10.99 -11.00
C PHE A 744 10.37 -10.96 -11.51
N ARG A 745 11.29 -11.15 -10.56
CA ARG A 745 12.65 -11.64 -10.81
C ARG A 745 12.69 -13.12 -10.47
N ARG A 746 13.12 -13.95 -11.42
CA ARG A 746 13.20 -15.41 -11.24
C ARG A 746 14.56 -15.92 -11.66
N LYS A 747 15.09 -16.82 -10.84
CA LYS A 747 16.27 -17.60 -11.17
C LYS A 747 15.84 -18.99 -11.58
N VAL A 748 16.31 -19.41 -12.73
CA VAL A 748 16.16 -20.78 -13.22
C VAL A 748 17.56 -21.39 -13.26
N SER A 749 17.71 -22.61 -12.77
CA SER A 749 19.03 -23.23 -12.63
C SER A 749 19.03 -24.66 -13.16
N CYS A 750 20.19 -25.08 -13.64
CA CYS A 750 20.48 -26.46 -13.99
C CYS A 750 21.94 -26.75 -13.66
N THR A 751 22.21 -27.96 -13.15
CA THR A 751 23.55 -28.41 -12.77
C THR A 751 24.58 -28.25 -13.89
N PHE A 752 24.17 -28.47 -15.14
CA PHE A 752 25.04 -28.33 -16.32
C PHE A 752 24.95 -26.95 -16.98
N GLY A 753 23.91 -26.16 -16.66
CA GLY A 753 23.64 -24.87 -17.30
C GLY A 753 23.90 -23.63 -16.47
N GLY A 754 24.32 -23.84 -15.22
CA GLY A 754 24.45 -22.76 -14.27
C GLY A 754 23.10 -22.16 -13.93
N GLU A 755 23.14 -20.94 -13.42
CA GLU A 755 21.95 -20.14 -13.10
C GLU A 755 21.74 -19.09 -14.19
N GLN A 756 20.48 -18.92 -14.59
CA GLN A 756 20.05 -17.84 -15.45
C GLN A 756 18.97 -17.05 -14.74
N GLU A 757 19.08 -15.74 -14.82
CA GLU A 757 18.20 -14.83 -14.10
C GLU A 757 17.34 -14.06 -15.10
N MET A 758 16.03 -14.20 -14.97
CA MET A 758 15.03 -13.52 -15.77
C MET A 758 14.47 -12.35 -14.98
N TRP A 759 14.50 -11.18 -15.61
CA TRP A 759 13.97 -9.95 -15.05
C TRP A 759 12.67 -9.64 -15.77
N VAL A 760 11.72 -9.04 -15.06
CA VAL A 760 10.42 -8.62 -15.60
C VAL A 760 9.54 -9.80 -16.08
N CYS A 761 9.31 -10.80 -15.25
CA CYS A 761 8.50 -11.97 -15.62
C CYS A 761 7.05 -11.80 -15.17
N ASP A 762 6.11 -11.52 -16.08
CA ASP A 762 4.68 -11.46 -15.75
C ASP A 762 4.02 -12.85 -15.72
N ASP A 763 4.59 -13.81 -16.46
CA ASP A 763 4.07 -15.19 -16.55
C ASP A 763 4.07 -15.94 -15.21
N VAL A 764 4.83 -15.48 -14.23
CA VAL A 764 4.76 -16.03 -12.87
C VAL A 764 3.38 -15.79 -12.23
N TYR A 765 2.66 -14.73 -12.62
CA TYR A 765 1.26 -14.57 -12.23
C TYR A 765 0.35 -15.61 -12.88
N ALA A 766 0.77 -16.17 -14.02
CA ALA A 766 0.02 -17.14 -14.80
C ALA A 766 0.25 -18.59 -14.39
N ASP A 767 1.41 -18.90 -13.80
CA ASP A 767 1.82 -20.21 -13.30
C ASP A 767 1.11 -20.52 -11.97
N VAL A 768 -0.09 -21.07 -12.10
CA VAL A 768 -0.97 -21.44 -10.99
C VAL A 768 -0.54 -22.77 -10.41
N ASP A 769 -0.18 -23.72 -11.28
CA ASP A 769 0.19 -25.08 -10.92
C ASP A 769 1.59 -25.15 -10.29
N LYS A 770 2.41 -24.10 -10.49
CA LYS A 770 3.76 -23.97 -9.95
C LYS A 770 4.65 -25.11 -10.38
N ASP A 771 4.49 -25.51 -11.64
CA ASP A 771 5.45 -26.44 -12.25
C ASP A 771 6.79 -25.69 -12.39
N ASP A 772 7.94 -26.35 -12.18
CA ASP A 772 9.22 -25.60 -12.31
C ASP A 772 9.53 -25.18 -13.76
N ASN A 773 8.56 -25.36 -14.68
CA ASN A 773 8.61 -24.94 -16.08
C ASN A 773 7.90 -23.60 -16.31
N TYR A 774 7.24 -23.04 -15.29
CA TYR A 774 6.45 -21.82 -15.36
C TYR A 774 5.43 -21.89 -16.50
N THR A 775 4.78 -23.03 -16.63
CA THR A 775 3.74 -23.26 -17.62
C THR A 775 2.54 -22.37 -17.28
N PRO A 776 2.05 -21.53 -18.20
CA PRO A 776 0.97 -20.61 -17.86
C PRO A 776 -0.40 -21.31 -17.90
N GLU A 777 -1.14 -21.26 -16.78
CA GLU A 777 -2.56 -21.63 -16.72
C GLU A 777 -3.46 -20.44 -17.07
N LEU A 778 -3.10 -19.23 -16.66
CA LEU A 778 -3.81 -18.00 -17.03
C LEU A 778 -3.28 -17.38 -18.34
N ILE A 779 -4.14 -16.61 -19.00
CA ILE A 779 -3.76 -15.75 -20.12
C ILE A 779 -3.46 -14.35 -19.56
N VAL A 780 -2.18 -14.02 -19.43
CA VAL A 780 -1.74 -12.74 -18.84
C VAL A 780 -1.40 -11.70 -19.92
N GLY A 781 -1.83 -10.46 -19.69
CA GLY A 781 -1.33 -9.30 -20.41
C GLY A 781 -1.26 -8.08 -19.49
N ARG A 782 -0.56 -7.03 -19.94
CA ARG A 782 -0.30 -5.83 -19.14
C ARG A 782 -0.58 -4.55 -19.91
N ILE A 783 -1.46 -3.69 -19.39
CA ILE A 783 -1.56 -2.29 -19.80
C ILE A 783 -0.49 -1.49 -19.05
N THR A 784 0.53 -1.03 -19.79
CA THR A 784 1.63 -0.21 -19.27
C THR A 784 1.82 1.06 -20.08
N GLY A 785 2.51 2.03 -19.50
CA GLY A 785 2.97 3.23 -20.19
C GLY A 785 3.51 4.27 -19.22
N LYS A 786 4.29 5.20 -19.78
CA LYS A 786 4.78 6.37 -19.03
C LYS A 786 3.67 7.35 -18.63
N HIS A 787 2.72 7.62 -19.53
CA HIS A 787 1.69 8.65 -19.35
C HIS A 787 0.29 8.04 -19.16
N PRO A 788 -0.56 8.58 -18.26
CA PRO A 788 -1.92 8.07 -18.04
C PRO A 788 -2.81 8.03 -19.30
N ASP A 789 -2.58 8.94 -20.24
CA ASP A 789 -3.30 8.94 -21.52
C ASP A 789 -3.02 7.68 -22.35
N THR A 790 -1.83 7.11 -22.23
CA THR A 790 -1.48 5.84 -22.90
C THR A 790 -2.33 4.70 -22.37
N TYR A 791 -2.53 4.59 -21.05
CA TYR A 791 -3.40 3.58 -20.44
C TYR A 791 -4.84 3.69 -20.96
N SER A 792 -5.38 4.92 -20.92
CA SER A 792 -6.75 5.20 -21.39
C SER A 792 -6.91 4.88 -22.89
N ALA A 793 -5.91 5.23 -23.70
CA ALA A 793 -5.90 4.93 -25.13
C ALA A 793 -5.85 3.42 -25.39
N LEU A 794 -5.06 2.66 -24.63
CA LEU A 794 -4.97 1.20 -24.80
C LEU A 794 -6.29 0.49 -24.52
N PHE A 795 -7.06 0.90 -23.49
CA PHE A 795 -8.42 0.36 -23.27
C PHE A 795 -9.34 0.63 -24.47
N SER A 796 -9.31 1.84 -25.01
CA SER A 796 -10.14 2.21 -26.17
C SER A 796 -9.76 1.42 -27.43
N ARG A 797 -8.46 1.24 -27.67
CA ARG A 797 -7.94 0.48 -28.82
C ARG A 797 -8.27 -1.01 -28.71
N ALA A 798 -8.21 -1.57 -27.50
CA ALA A 798 -8.56 -2.95 -27.22
C ALA A 798 -10.03 -3.27 -27.58
N LEU A 799 -10.93 -2.31 -27.37
CA LEU A 799 -12.36 -2.41 -27.71
C LEU A 799 -12.69 -2.06 -29.16
N THR A 800 -11.75 -1.48 -29.91
CA THR A 800 -11.98 -1.11 -31.31
C THR A 800 -12.13 -2.38 -32.15
N PRO A 801 -13.26 -2.62 -32.82
CA PRO A 801 -13.39 -3.77 -33.71
C PRO A 801 -12.31 -3.72 -34.80
N SER A 802 -11.64 -4.84 -35.07
CA SER A 802 -10.76 -4.95 -36.23
C SER A 802 -11.04 -6.20 -37.03
N TYR A 803 -10.94 -6.03 -38.35
CA TYR A 803 -10.89 -7.10 -39.32
C TYR A 803 -9.41 -7.42 -39.51
N PHE A 804 -8.96 -8.56 -39.01
CA PHE A 804 -7.56 -9.01 -39.09
C PHE A 804 -7.24 -9.48 -40.52
N ASP A 805 -7.02 -8.54 -41.45
CA ASP A 805 -6.90 -8.80 -42.89
C ASP A 805 -5.46 -8.68 -43.40
N LYS A 806 -4.62 -7.85 -42.79
CA LYS A 806 -3.26 -7.60 -43.27
C LYS A 806 -2.18 -7.95 -42.23
N THR A 807 -1.16 -8.69 -42.65
CA THR A 807 0.05 -8.94 -41.85
C THR A 807 1.33 -8.49 -42.55
N LEU A 808 2.30 -8.04 -41.75
CA LEU A 808 3.63 -7.59 -42.17
C LEU A 808 4.71 -8.37 -41.39
N THR A 809 5.43 -9.23 -42.08
CA THR A 809 6.54 -10.02 -41.54
C THR A 809 7.86 -9.45 -42.03
N ILE A 810 8.81 -9.22 -41.12
CA ILE A 810 10.11 -8.63 -41.43
C ILE A 810 11.22 -9.48 -40.81
N SER A 811 12.18 -9.88 -41.65
CA SER A 811 13.46 -10.44 -41.22
C SER A 811 14.55 -9.39 -41.38
N GLY A 812 15.41 -9.24 -40.37
CA GLY A 812 16.46 -8.21 -40.33
C GLY A 812 17.72 -8.55 -41.14
N THR A 813 18.89 -8.12 -40.68
CA THR A 813 20.19 -8.23 -41.38
C THR A 813 21.32 -8.87 -40.58
N GLY A 814 21.03 -9.40 -39.38
CA GLY A 814 22.00 -9.96 -38.45
C GLY A 814 22.88 -11.11 -38.96
N ASP A 815 23.84 -11.51 -38.11
CA ASP A 815 24.78 -12.63 -38.32
C ASP A 815 24.12 -14.01 -38.50
N GLY A 816 22.83 -14.14 -38.18
CA GLY A 816 21.97 -15.30 -38.44
C GLY A 816 20.93 -15.07 -39.53
N ASP A 817 21.12 -14.10 -40.43
CA ASP A 817 20.10 -13.65 -41.39
C ASP A 817 19.46 -14.77 -42.22
N SER A 818 20.18 -15.84 -42.60
CA SER A 818 19.55 -17.00 -43.23
C SER A 818 18.55 -17.68 -42.30
N ASP A 819 18.93 -18.04 -41.08
CA ASP A 819 18.04 -18.69 -40.11
C ASP A 819 16.88 -17.77 -39.68
N PHE A 820 17.16 -16.46 -39.53
CA PHE A 820 16.12 -15.47 -39.22
C PHE A 820 15.14 -15.32 -40.37
N TRP A 821 15.62 -15.39 -41.62
CA TRP A 821 14.79 -15.37 -42.82
C TRP A 821 13.92 -16.61 -42.91
N GLU A 822 14.49 -17.80 -42.72
CA GLU A 822 13.74 -19.06 -42.74
C GLU A 822 12.65 -19.07 -41.65
N SER A 823 12.99 -18.68 -40.43
CA SER A 823 12.04 -18.53 -39.31
C SER A 823 10.92 -17.53 -39.60
N ALA A 824 11.26 -16.36 -40.17
CA ALA A 824 10.26 -15.37 -40.58
C ALA A 824 9.37 -15.88 -41.70
N ARG A 825 9.93 -16.63 -42.68
CA ARG A 825 9.18 -17.23 -43.78
C ARG A 825 8.20 -18.29 -43.30
N GLU A 826 8.63 -19.18 -42.40
CA GLU A 826 7.77 -20.19 -41.80
C GLU A 826 6.60 -19.56 -41.02
N CYS A 827 6.89 -18.56 -40.16
CA CYS A 827 5.85 -17.86 -39.42
C CYS A 827 4.89 -17.11 -40.37
N ASN A 828 5.41 -16.48 -41.42
CA ASN A 828 4.58 -15.80 -42.41
C ASN A 828 3.65 -16.76 -43.16
N ALA A 829 4.13 -17.96 -43.51
CA ALA A 829 3.32 -18.98 -44.16
C ALA A 829 2.16 -19.44 -43.28
N LEU A 830 2.39 -19.58 -41.97
CA LEU A 830 1.33 -19.89 -40.99
C LEU A 830 0.34 -18.73 -40.82
N LEU A 831 0.83 -17.49 -40.78
CA LEU A 831 -0.01 -16.30 -40.70
C LEU A 831 -0.83 -16.08 -41.99
N ASP A 832 -0.30 -16.41 -43.16
CA ASP A 832 -1.02 -16.30 -44.46
C ASP A 832 -2.28 -17.20 -44.51
N GLN A 833 -2.34 -18.27 -43.71
CA GLN A 833 -3.55 -19.09 -43.56
C GLN A 833 -4.69 -18.32 -42.86
N ARG A 834 -4.37 -17.27 -42.09
CA ARG A 834 -5.32 -16.46 -41.33
C ARG A 834 -5.64 -15.12 -41.99
N TYR A 835 -4.62 -14.41 -42.47
CA TYR A 835 -4.76 -13.05 -42.99
C TYR A 835 -5.07 -13.08 -44.49
N ALA A 836 -5.85 -12.11 -44.96
CA ALA A 836 -6.17 -12.01 -46.38
C ALA A 836 -4.93 -11.64 -47.21
N ASP A 837 -4.14 -10.70 -46.70
CA ASP A 837 -2.92 -10.19 -47.30
C ASP A 837 -1.73 -10.38 -46.35
N SER A 838 -0.75 -11.19 -46.76
CA SER A 838 0.47 -11.47 -46.01
C SER A 838 1.69 -10.98 -46.76
N PHE A 839 2.42 -10.03 -46.17
CA PHE A 839 3.63 -9.45 -46.76
C PHE A 839 4.86 -9.86 -45.97
N ILE A 840 5.90 -10.30 -46.66
CA ILE A 840 7.18 -10.63 -46.05
C ILE A 840 8.34 -9.87 -46.70
N TYR A 841 9.23 -9.32 -45.88
CA TYR A 841 10.43 -8.60 -46.32
C TYR A 841 11.69 -9.13 -45.65
N ARG A 842 12.75 -9.30 -46.45
CA ARG A 842 14.12 -9.55 -45.98
C ARG A 842 14.92 -8.26 -46.07
N LEU A 843 15.26 -7.63 -44.95
CA LEU A 843 15.92 -6.33 -44.95
C LEU A 843 17.30 -6.35 -45.62
N ARG A 844 17.96 -7.50 -45.64
CA ARG A 844 19.25 -7.65 -46.33
C ARG A 844 19.18 -7.42 -47.84
N ASN A 845 18.00 -7.54 -48.43
CA ASN A 845 17.76 -7.26 -49.85
C ASN A 845 17.63 -5.74 -50.15
N PHE A 846 17.67 -4.89 -49.13
CA PHE A 846 17.55 -3.44 -49.25
C PHE A 846 18.84 -2.75 -48.82
N ASP A 847 19.19 -1.67 -49.52
CA ASP A 847 20.27 -0.78 -49.11
C ASP A 847 20.00 -0.22 -47.71
N GLU A 848 21.03 -0.16 -46.87
CA GLU A 848 20.92 0.27 -45.48
C GLU A 848 20.19 1.62 -45.32
N SER A 849 20.48 2.58 -46.22
CA SER A 849 19.86 3.91 -46.23
C SER A 849 18.34 3.94 -46.42
N ILE A 850 17.74 2.84 -46.92
CA ILE A 850 16.30 2.75 -47.16
C ILE A 850 15.61 1.64 -46.33
N ARG A 851 16.33 0.90 -45.49
CA ARG A 851 15.74 -0.18 -44.68
C ARG A 851 14.61 0.31 -43.78
N ASN A 852 14.77 1.49 -43.16
CA ASN A 852 13.72 2.11 -42.35
C ASN A 852 12.43 2.37 -43.14
N ASN A 853 12.55 2.67 -44.44
CA ASN A 853 11.38 2.90 -45.30
C ASN A 853 10.54 1.64 -45.50
N VAL A 854 11.11 0.43 -45.36
CA VAL A 854 10.34 -0.82 -45.40
C VAL A 854 9.29 -0.85 -44.30
N TYR A 855 9.65 -0.45 -43.07
CA TYR A 855 8.70 -0.34 -41.96
C TYR A 855 7.67 0.76 -42.21
N LEU A 856 8.13 1.96 -42.58
CA LEU A 856 7.28 3.15 -42.70
C LEU A 856 6.24 3.02 -43.82
N PHE A 857 6.61 2.44 -44.96
CA PHE A 857 5.73 2.35 -46.13
C PHE A 857 4.76 1.17 -46.08
N ASN A 858 5.04 0.14 -45.27
CA ASN A 858 4.23 -1.08 -45.26
C ASN A 858 3.40 -1.26 -43.97
N SER A 859 3.64 -0.46 -42.93
CA SER A 859 2.92 -0.54 -41.65
C SER A 859 1.49 0.00 -41.67
N ASP A 860 1.14 0.82 -42.67
CA ASP A 860 -0.19 1.41 -42.74
C ASP A 860 -1.29 0.36 -42.87
N ASN A 861 -2.34 0.50 -42.05
CA ASN A 861 -3.48 -0.41 -41.95
C ASN A 861 -3.10 -1.90 -41.78
N THR A 862 -1.98 -2.18 -41.10
CA THR A 862 -1.59 -3.54 -40.74
C THR A 862 -2.23 -3.96 -39.42
N ASP A 863 -2.69 -5.20 -39.32
CA ASP A 863 -3.28 -5.79 -38.10
C ASP A 863 -2.26 -6.59 -37.28
N PHE A 864 -1.25 -7.15 -37.93
CA PHE A 864 -0.22 -7.96 -37.28
C PHE A 864 1.16 -7.71 -37.88
N VAL A 865 2.09 -7.25 -37.05
CA VAL A 865 3.50 -7.08 -37.43
C VAL A 865 4.33 -8.15 -36.73
N TYR A 866 5.05 -8.97 -37.49
CA TYR A 866 6.00 -9.94 -36.97
C TYR A 866 7.42 -9.51 -37.34
N TYR A 867 8.30 -9.40 -36.35
CA TYR A 867 9.71 -9.07 -36.57
C TYR A 867 10.62 -10.18 -36.04
N ARG A 868 11.62 -10.58 -36.84
CA ARG A 868 12.61 -11.59 -36.47
C ARG A 868 14.02 -11.18 -36.89
N ASP A 869 14.83 -10.80 -35.90
CA ASP A 869 16.30 -10.66 -35.96
C ASP A 869 16.81 -10.30 -34.54
N HIS A 870 17.98 -9.66 -34.44
CA HIS A 870 18.47 -8.93 -33.29
C HIS A 870 17.54 -7.79 -32.89
N GLY A 871 17.54 -7.53 -31.58
CA GLY A 871 16.88 -6.40 -30.97
C GLY A 871 17.67 -5.93 -29.77
N ASN A 872 17.36 -4.74 -29.32
CA ASN A 872 17.72 -4.27 -28.00
C ASN A 872 16.52 -3.53 -27.39
N VAL A 873 16.69 -3.01 -26.19
CA VAL A 873 15.66 -2.26 -25.45
C VAL A 873 14.99 -1.18 -26.30
N GLY A 874 15.72 -0.54 -27.23
CA GLY A 874 15.23 0.62 -27.98
C GLY A 874 15.16 0.45 -29.51
N SER A 875 15.40 -0.74 -30.08
CA SER A 875 15.43 -0.89 -31.54
C SER A 875 15.31 -2.32 -32.07
N TRP A 876 14.87 -2.39 -33.33
CA TRP A 876 14.92 -3.52 -34.25
C TRP A 876 16.02 -3.28 -35.28
N ASP A 877 17.18 -3.93 -35.15
CA ASP A 877 18.34 -3.66 -36.03
C ASP A 877 18.64 -2.14 -36.08
N SER A 878 18.49 -1.50 -37.25
CA SER A 878 18.67 -0.06 -37.46
C SER A 878 17.41 0.80 -37.23
N PHE A 879 16.26 0.17 -36.98
CA PHE A 879 14.97 0.83 -36.74
C PHE A 879 14.74 1.04 -35.24
N GLY A 880 14.98 2.26 -34.76
CA GLY A 880 14.90 2.60 -33.33
C GLY A 880 13.65 3.35 -32.89
N ILE A 881 13.53 3.57 -31.58
CA ILE A 881 12.47 4.36 -30.91
C ILE A 881 12.23 5.75 -31.52
N SER A 882 13.24 6.37 -32.14
CA SER A 882 13.12 7.67 -32.80
C SER A 882 12.37 7.60 -34.13
N SER A 883 12.28 6.41 -34.72
CA SER A 883 11.60 6.16 -36.00
C SER A 883 10.16 5.71 -35.81
N VAL A 884 9.82 5.11 -34.67
CA VAL A 884 8.46 4.65 -34.34
C VAL A 884 7.41 5.74 -34.52
N PRO A 885 7.59 7.00 -34.05
CA PRO A 885 6.59 8.07 -34.23
C PRO A 885 6.25 8.39 -35.69
N ASN A 886 7.10 8.00 -36.64
CA ASN A 886 6.87 8.19 -38.08
C ASN A 886 6.06 7.06 -38.71
N MET A 887 5.81 5.95 -37.99
CA MET A 887 4.94 4.88 -38.45
C MET A 887 3.48 5.29 -38.33
N SER A 888 2.70 4.99 -39.38
CA SER A 888 1.24 5.03 -39.34
C SER A 888 0.72 3.61 -39.30
N PHE A 889 -0.21 3.34 -38.38
CA PHE A 889 -1.00 2.10 -38.39
C PHE A 889 -2.44 2.33 -38.85
N GLY A 890 -2.74 3.52 -39.38
CA GLY A 890 -4.10 3.94 -39.69
C GLY A 890 -5.02 3.78 -38.48
N SER A 891 -6.16 3.12 -38.68
CA SER A 891 -7.16 2.85 -37.64
C SER A 891 -7.17 1.39 -37.14
N LYS A 892 -6.23 0.54 -37.56
CA LYS A 892 -6.26 -0.91 -37.29
C LYS A 892 -5.71 -1.32 -35.92
N HIS A 893 -4.82 -0.52 -35.34
CA HIS A 893 -4.19 -0.78 -34.03
C HIS A 893 -3.60 -2.20 -33.93
N PRO A 894 -2.42 -2.45 -34.52
CA PRO A 894 -1.89 -3.79 -34.70
C PRO A 894 -1.50 -4.48 -33.40
N ILE A 895 -1.41 -5.81 -33.51
CA ILE A 895 -0.57 -6.64 -32.65
C ILE A 895 0.85 -6.61 -33.23
N ILE A 896 1.82 -6.24 -32.39
CA ILE A 896 3.24 -6.29 -32.73
C ILE A 896 3.87 -7.47 -32.01
N TYR A 897 4.40 -8.45 -32.74
CA TYR A 897 5.19 -9.53 -32.18
C TYR A 897 6.66 -9.36 -32.57
N SER A 898 7.45 -8.86 -31.63
CA SER A 898 8.89 -8.66 -31.72
C SER A 898 9.62 -9.91 -31.21
N ASN A 899 9.94 -10.84 -32.10
CA ASN A 899 10.67 -12.06 -31.80
C ASN A 899 12.19 -11.83 -31.77
N ALA A 900 12.62 -10.95 -30.85
CA ALA A 900 13.95 -10.37 -30.77
C ALA A 900 14.32 -9.93 -29.33
N CYS A 901 15.63 -9.93 -29.03
CA CYS A 901 16.18 -9.68 -27.69
C CYS A 901 15.72 -8.35 -27.08
N LEU A 902 15.43 -8.35 -25.78
CA LEU A 902 15.23 -7.16 -24.92
C LEU A 902 14.14 -6.16 -25.35
N THR A 903 13.43 -6.42 -26.45
CA THR A 903 12.45 -5.47 -27.01
C THR A 903 11.21 -5.28 -26.12
N GLY A 904 10.97 -6.21 -25.20
CA GLY A 904 9.97 -6.12 -24.14
C GLY A 904 10.50 -5.61 -22.80
N HIS A 905 11.76 -5.19 -22.67
CA HIS A 905 12.31 -4.79 -21.37
C HIS A 905 11.77 -3.40 -20.93
N ILE A 906 10.64 -3.38 -20.19
CA ILE A 906 9.94 -2.13 -19.81
C ILE A 906 10.55 -1.37 -18.62
N GLN A 907 11.46 -1.96 -17.84
CA GLN A 907 12.13 -1.28 -16.71
C GLN A 907 13.11 -0.18 -17.14
N SER A 908 13.51 -0.16 -18.42
CA SER A 908 14.41 0.86 -18.95
C SER A 908 13.64 2.08 -19.46
N GLU A 909 14.19 3.27 -19.24
CA GLU A 909 13.65 4.48 -19.83
C GLU A 909 13.68 4.42 -21.36
N ASN A 910 12.61 4.88 -22.01
CA ASN A 910 12.48 4.92 -23.47
C ASN A 910 12.69 3.54 -24.15
N ASN A 911 11.94 2.54 -23.70
CA ASN A 911 11.92 1.21 -24.34
C ASN A 911 11.02 1.17 -25.59
N LEU A 912 11.27 0.19 -26.44
CA LEU A 912 10.62 0.02 -27.74
C LEU A 912 9.13 -0.34 -27.59
N ALA A 913 8.80 -1.24 -26.66
CA ALA A 913 7.42 -1.67 -26.40
C ALA A 913 6.50 -0.48 -26.08
N GLU A 914 6.86 0.36 -25.11
CA GLU A 914 6.06 1.53 -24.74
C GLU A 914 5.96 2.57 -25.86
N LYS A 915 6.99 2.69 -26.74
CA LYS A 915 6.93 3.58 -27.90
C LYS A 915 5.92 3.09 -28.93
N PHE A 916 5.88 1.79 -29.23
CA PHE A 916 4.85 1.23 -30.10
C PHE A 916 3.45 1.37 -29.50
N LEU A 917 3.29 1.11 -28.21
CA LEU A 917 2.01 1.30 -27.51
C LEU A 917 1.59 2.78 -27.50
N ALA A 918 2.51 3.72 -27.34
CA ALA A 918 2.21 5.14 -27.49
C ALA A 918 1.79 5.46 -28.94
N GLN A 919 2.46 4.87 -29.92
CA GLN A 919 2.20 5.01 -31.36
C GLN A 919 1.11 4.06 -31.88
N ASN A 920 -0.07 4.05 -31.26
CA ASN A 920 -1.26 3.36 -31.77
C ASN A 920 -1.22 1.83 -31.92
N ALA A 921 -0.17 1.11 -31.49
CA ALA A 921 -0.30 -0.35 -31.35
C ALA A 921 -1.33 -0.70 -30.25
N ALA A 922 -2.06 -1.79 -30.44
CA ALA A 922 -2.97 -2.32 -29.41
C ALA A 922 -2.25 -3.30 -28.47
N VAL A 923 -1.32 -4.09 -29.04
CA VAL A 923 -0.55 -5.11 -28.32
C VAL A 923 0.89 -5.08 -28.80
N PHE A 924 1.83 -5.27 -27.88
CA PHE A 924 3.23 -5.51 -28.14
C PHE A 924 3.69 -6.75 -27.37
N ILE A 925 4.34 -7.70 -28.05
CA ILE A 925 4.92 -8.90 -27.48
C ILE A 925 6.42 -8.84 -27.73
N GLY A 926 7.23 -8.98 -26.68
CA GLY A 926 8.67 -8.92 -26.80
C GLY A 926 9.39 -9.61 -25.65
N ALA A 927 10.63 -9.99 -25.90
CA ALA A 927 11.50 -10.60 -24.88
C ALA A 927 11.95 -9.54 -23.88
N THR A 928 11.87 -9.84 -22.59
CA THR A 928 12.34 -8.97 -21.50
C THR A 928 13.85 -9.09 -21.28
N GLU A 929 14.44 -10.21 -21.72
CA GLU A 929 15.87 -10.50 -21.64
C GLU A 929 16.46 -10.84 -23.01
N VAL A 930 17.78 -11.11 -23.04
CA VAL A 930 18.43 -11.64 -24.24
C VAL A 930 17.78 -12.97 -24.61
N SER A 931 17.26 -13.06 -25.83
CA SER A 931 16.48 -14.20 -26.31
C SER A 931 17.27 -15.09 -27.26
N PRO A 932 17.31 -16.42 -27.05
CA PRO A 932 18.06 -17.33 -27.93
C PRO A 932 17.40 -17.51 -29.29
N ARG A 933 18.23 -17.74 -30.32
CA ARG A 933 17.74 -17.92 -31.69
C ARG A 933 16.80 -19.13 -31.82
N SER A 934 17.21 -20.28 -31.31
CA SER A 934 16.47 -21.54 -31.36
C SER A 934 15.15 -21.45 -30.62
N GLY A 935 15.16 -20.97 -29.36
CA GLY A 935 13.95 -20.76 -28.57
C GLY A 935 12.96 -19.79 -29.24
N ASN A 936 13.46 -18.71 -29.84
CA ASN A 936 12.64 -17.78 -30.62
C ASN A 936 11.99 -18.43 -31.85
N ASN A 937 12.74 -19.27 -32.57
CA ASN A 937 12.21 -19.95 -33.76
C ASN A 937 11.11 -20.95 -33.35
N ALA A 938 11.35 -21.74 -32.30
CA ALA A 938 10.38 -22.71 -31.79
C ALA A 938 9.10 -22.01 -31.27
N LEU A 939 9.25 -21.03 -30.37
CA LEU A 939 8.10 -20.31 -29.81
C LEU A 939 7.33 -19.53 -30.89
N GLY A 940 8.04 -18.85 -31.79
CA GLY A 940 7.45 -18.07 -32.88
C GLY A 940 6.58 -18.91 -33.79
N LYS A 941 7.09 -20.08 -34.21
CA LYS A 941 6.34 -21.05 -35.02
C LYS A 941 5.09 -21.57 -34.30
N LYS A 942 5.22 -21.95 -33.02
CA LYS A 942 4.08 -22.42 -32.20
C LYS A 942 3.00 -21.35 -32.10
N ILE A 943 3.35 -20.10 -31.77
CA ILE A 943 2.37 -19.01 -31.67
C ILE A 943 1.71 -18.73 -33.02
N ALA A 944 2.49 -18.63 -34.11
CA ALA A 944 1.95 -18.38 -35.44
C ALA A 944 0.98 -19.50 -35.88
N SER A 945 1.29 -20.75 -35.54
CA SER A 945 0.40 -21.89 -35.83
C SER A 945 -0.88 -21.89 -35.00
N ILE A 946 -0.86 -21.38 -33.77
CA ILE A 946 -2.03 -21.39 -32.86
C ILE A 946 -2.90 -20.14 -33.02
N HIS A 947 -2.33 -19.03 -33.51
CA HIS A 947 -3.03 -17.76 -33.75
C HIS A 947 -4.00 -17.86 -34.94
N LYS A 948 -5.06 -18.68 -34.80
CA LYS A 948 -6.12 -18.95 -35.78
C LYS A 948 -7.43 -18.23 -35.42
N VAL A 949 -8.37 -18.17 -36.35
CA VAL A 949 -9.71 -17.55 -36.15
C VAL A 949 -10.35 -18.04 -34.85
N GLY A 950 -10.92 -17.11 -34.07
CA GLY A 950 -11.53 -17.40 -32.77
C GLY A 950 -10.55 -17.57 -31.62
N HIS A 951 -9.23 -17.53 -31.87
CA HIS A 951 -8.22 -17.47 -30.83
C HIS A 951 -7.69 -16.05 -30.67
N SER A 952 -7.66 -15.57 -29.42
CA SER A 952 -6.94 -14.36 -29.04
C SER A 952 -5.43 -14.59 -29.10
N ILE A 953 -4.67 -13.50 -29.21
CA ILE A 953 -3.21 -13.58 -29.20
C ILE A 953 -2.68 -14.08 -27.86
N GLY A 954 -3.33 -13.73 -26.75
CA GLY A 954 -2.99 -14.24 -25.44
C GLY A 954 -3.20 -15.74 -25.33
N ARG A 955 -4.29 -16.28 -25.91
CA ARG A 955 -4.50 -17.74 -25.97
C ARG A 955 -3.42 -18.42 -26.82
N ALA A 956 -3.06 -17.83 -27.95
CA ALA A 956 -1.98 -18.34 -28.79
C ALA A 956 -0.62 -18.34 -28.07
N MET A 957 -0.34 -17.29 -27.30
CA MET A 957 0.87 -17.17 -26.49
C MET A 957 0.92 -18.22 -25.38
N ARG A 958 -0.14 -18.31 -24.56
CA ARG A 958 -0.28 -19.31 -23.50
C ARG A 958 -0.07 -20.71 -24.07
N ASN A 959 -0.84 -21.09 -25.08
CA ASN A 959 -0.78 -22.44 -25.64
C ASN A 959 0.55 -22.71 -26.35
N GLY A 960 1.19 -21.70 -26.95
CA GLY A 960 2.54 -21.83 -27.50
C GLY A 960 3.58 -22.16 -26.42
N LYS A 961 3.51 -21.49 -25.26
CA LYS A 961 4.36 -21.78 -24.09
C LYS A 961 4.08 -23.15 -23.48
N ARG A 962 2.80 -23.51 -23.30
CA ARG A 962 2.41 -24.86 -22.85
C ARG A 962 2.89 -25.94 -23.81
N SER A 963 2.82 -25.69 -25.11
CA SER A 963 3.33 -26.60 -26.13
C SER A 963 4.85 -26.78 -26.03
N LEU A 964 5.63 -25.75 -25.62
CA LEU A 964 7.06 -25.92 -25.31
C LEU A 964 7.28 -26.77 -24.06
N ALA A 965 6.48 -26.58 -23.01
CA ALA A 965 6.52 -27.43 -21.82
C ALA A 965 6.22 -28.89 -22.14
N GLY A 966 5.23 -29.16 -23.02
CA GLY A 966 4.94 -30.52 -23.49
C GLY A 966 5.98 -31.13 -24.43
N ASP A 967 7.00 -30.37 -24.86
CA ASP A 967 8.17 -30.94 -25.54
C ASP A 967 9.21 -31.49 -24.53
N LEU A 968 9.02 -31.22 -23.22
CA LEU A 968 9.86 -31.80 -22.19
C LEU A 968 9.43 -33.24 -21.93
N HIS A 969 10.35 -34.15 -22.20
CA HIS A 969 10.27 -35.56 -21.82
C HIS A 969 11.03 -35.83 -20.52
N TRP A 970 10.82 -36.99 -19.90
CA TRP A 970 11.52 -37.40 -18.67
C TRP A 970 13.04 -37.54 -18.79
N TYR A 971 13.54 -37.92 -19.97
CA TYR A 971 14.98 -37.91 -20.27
C TYR A 971 15.47 -36.53 -20.71
N SER A 972 14.62 -35.50 -20.69
CA SER A 972 15.06 -34.13 -20.89
C SER A 972 16.07 -33.81 -19.81
N LEU A 973 17.29 -33.55 -20.24
CA LEU A 973 18.34 -33.06 -19.36
C LEU A 973 17.83 -31.80 -18.63
N CYS A 974 18.35 -31.53 -17.43
CA CYS A 974 17.97 -30.30 -16.71
C CYS A 974 18.16 -29.03 -17.55
N TRP A 975 19.02 -29.11 -18.58
CA TRP A 975 19.24 -28.03 -19.53
C TRP A 975 18.02 -27.73 -20.41
N SER A 976 17.34 -28.76 -20.94
CA SER A 976 16.12 -28.57 -21.74
C SER A 976 15.02 -27.95 -20.88
N ARG A 977 14.90 -28.42 -19.63
CA ARG A 977 13.99 -27.84 -18.63
C ARG A 977 14.31 -26.36 -18.39
N LEU A 978 15.57 -26.04 -18.08
CA LEU A 978 16.07 -24.67 -17.93
C LEU A 978 15.71 -23.79 -19.14
N THR A 979 15.86 -24.33 -20.36
CA THR A 979 15.59 -23.61 -21.60
C THR A 979 14.10 -23.30 -21.77
N VAL A 980 13.23 -24.27 -21.49
CA VAL A 980 11.78 -24.08 -21.55
C VAL A 980 11.30 -23.13 -20.46
N SER A 981 11.72 -23.33 -19.20
CA SER A 981 11.41 -22.41 -18.09
C SER A 981 11.82 -20.98 -18.42
N ARG A 982 13.03 -20.81 -18.98
CA ARG A 982 13.50 -19.51 -19.46
C ARG A 982 12.60 -18.98 -20.56
N GLN A 983 12.32 -19.76 -21.60
CA GLN A 983 11.55 -19.30 -22.75
C GLN A 983 10.11 -18.90 -22.37
N ASN A 984 9.49 -19.61 -21.41
CA ASN A 984 8.18 -19.28 -20.87
C ASN A 984 8.21 -17.94 -20.12
N LEU A 985 9.21 -17.71 -19.27
CA LEU A 985 9.37 -16.46 -18.51
C LEU A 985 9.80 -15.25 -19.36
N LEU A 986 10.41 -15.48 -20.52
CA LEU A 986 11.13 -14.47 -21.29
C LEU A 986 10.24 -13.45 -22.00
N TYR A 987 9.03 -13.83 -22.41
CA TYR A 987 8.19 -12.98 -23.26
C TYR A 987 6.91 -12.55 -22.55
N ASN A 988 6.67 -11.24 -22.48
CA ASN A 988 5.41 -10.69 -21.95
C ASN A 988 4.51 -10.15 -23.07
N ILE A 989 3.22 -10.07 -22.77
CA ILE A 989 2.23 -9.37 -23.61
C ILE A 989 1.91 -8.02 -22.96
N TYR A 990 2.24 -6.93 -23.65
CA TYR A 990 1.82 -5.58 -23.28
C TYR A 990 0.63 -5.15 -24.12
N GLY A 991 -0.52 -4.92 -23.50
CA GLY A 991 -1.80 -4.68 -24.16
C GLY A 991 -2.87 -5.66 -23.69
N ASP A 992 -4.03 -5.63 -24.35
CA ASP A 992 -5.12 -6.56 -24.07
C ASP A 992 -4.84 -7.93 -24.71
N PRO A 993 -4.64 -9.00 -23.90
CA PRO A 993 -4.36 -10.34 -24.42
C PRO A 993 -5.55 -10.97 -25.17
N PHE A 994 -6.78 -10.45 -25.04
CA PHE A 994 -7.96 -10.91 -25.79
C PHE A 994 -7.98 -10.41 -27.24
N ARG A 995 -7.11 -9.46 -27.61
CA ARG A 995 -7.00 -8.96 -28.99
C ARG A 995 -6.79 -10.13 -29.97
N GLY A 996 -7.44 -10.10 -31.13
CA GLY A 996 -7.34 -11.19 -32.12
C GLY A 996 -8.50 -12.19 -32.09
N SER A 997 -9.40 -12.15 -31.10
CA SER A 997 -10.49 -13.13 -30.95
C SER A 997 -11.65 -13.01 -31.98
N SER A 998 -11.51 -12.23 -33.06
CA SER A 998 -12.61 -11.96 -34.01
C SER A 998 -13.01 -13.19 -34.85
N THR A 999 -14.31 -13.35 -35.09
CA THR A 999 -14.91 -14.36 -35.98
C THR A 999 -14.94 -13.87 -37.43
N PHE A 1000 -13.86 -14.07 -38.19
CA PHE A 1000 -13.88 -13.89 -39.66
C PHE A 1000 -13.89 -15.26 -40.36
N PHE A 1001 -14.51 -15.34 -41.54
CA PHE A 1001 -14.56 -16.57 -42.35
C PHE A 1001 -13.19 -16.82 -43.01
N PRO A 1002 -12.53 -17.96 -42.79
CA PRO A 1002 -11.18 -18.20 -43.28
C PRO A 1002 -11.11 -18.21 -44.82
N LYS A 1003 -9.93 -17.86 -45.38
CA LYS A 1003 -9.63 -17.82 -46.82
C LYS A 1003 -9.72 -19.22 -47.48
N ASP A 1004 -9.60 -20.27 -46.67
CA ASP A 1004 -10.06 -21.62 -46.93
C ASP A 1004 -10.40 -22.24 -45.58
N SER A 1005 -11.54 -22.94 -45.46
CA SER A 1005 -11.80 -23.79 -44.30
C SER A 1005 -10.80 -24.95 -44.35
N ILE A 1006 -9.61 -24.76 -43.78
CA ILE A 1006 -8.75 -25.88 -43.45
C ILE A 1006 -9.57 -26.72 -42.45
N PRO A 1007 -9.90 -27.98 -42.78
CA PRO A 1007 -10.49 -28.88 -41.81
C PRO A 1007 -9.53 -28.91 -40.63
N LYS A 1008 -9.98 -28.46 -39.45
CA LYS A 1008 -9.31 -28.87 -38.22
C LYS A 1008 -9.26 -30.39 -38.26
N THR A 1009 -8.08 -30.99 -38.32
CA THR A 1009 -7.88 -32.38 -37.89
C THR A 1009 -7.87 -32.42 -36.37
N THR A 1010 -8.96 -31.92 -35.76
CA THR A 1010 -9.41 -32.43 -34.48
C THR A 1010 -10.05 -33.76 -34.83
N PHE A 1011 -9.51 -34.88 -34.36
CA PHE A 1011 -10.26 -36.13 -34.44
C PHE A 1011 -11.59 -35.94 -33.69
N ASP A 1012 -12.68 -36.50 -34.22
CA ASP A 1012 -13.98 -36.47 -33.53
C ASP A 1012 -13.84 -37.12 -32.12
N PRO A 1013 -14.40 -36.51 -31.05
CA PRO A 1013 -14.40 -37.10 -29.71
C PRO A 1013 -15.15 -38.45 -29.67
N PRO A 1014 -14.76 -39.40 -28.80
CA PRO A 1014 -13.60 -40.25 -29.03
C PRO A 1014 -14.04 -41.68 -29.37
N VAL A 1015 -13.31 -42.28 -30.30
CA VAL A 1015 -13.26 -43.75 -30.44
C VAL A 1015 -12.26 -44.31 -29.42
N GLU A 1016 -12.56 -45.45 -28.81
CA GLU A 1016 -11.65 -46.17 -27.88
C GLU A 1016 -10.33 -46.58 -28.54
N THR A 1017 -10.22 -46.49 -29.87
CA THR A 1017 -9.03 -46.84 -30.64
C THR A 1017 -8.65 -45.72 -31.59
N LEU A 1018 -7.45 -45.17 -31.45
CA LEU A 1018 -6.89 -44.14 -32.32
C LEU A 1018 -5.84 -44.77 -33.26
N HIS A 1019 -6.10 -44.70 -34.56
CA HIS A 1019 -5.16 -45.14 -35.59
C HIS A 1019 -4.45 -43.92 -36.20
N ILE A 1020 -3.13 -43.94 -36.20
CA ILE A 1020 -2.28 -42.88 -36.76
C ILE A 1020 -1.46 -43.49 -37.89
N ASN A 1021 -1.56 -42.89 -39.08
CA ASN A 1021 -0.72 -43.21 -40.24
C ASN A 1021 0.19 -42.02 -40.52
N ILE A 1022 1.49 -42.23 -40.36
CA ILE A 1022 2.52 -41.21 -40.44
C ILE A 1022 3.09 -41.22 -41.86
N PRO A 1023 3.15 -40.07 -42.55
CA PRO A 1023 3.80 -39.97 -43.85
C PRO A 1023 5.26 -40.42 -43.80
N PHE A 1024 5.73 -41.06 -44.87
CA PHE A 1024 7.13 -41.50 -44.94
C PHE A 1024 8.07 -40.29 -44.84
N TYR A 1025 9.14 -40.41 -44.06
CA TYR A 1025 10.08 -39.31 -43.84
C TYR A 1025 10.83 -38.93 -45.13
N GLN A 1026 11.30 -37.69 -45.18
CA GLN A 1026 12.19 -37.16 -46.21
C GLN A 1026 13.54 -36.82 -45.59
N VAL A 1027 14.62 -37.08 -46.33
CA VAL A 1027 15.98 -36.75 -45.93
C VAL A 1027 16.50 -35.63 -46.82
N ASN A 1028 16.91 -34.53 -46.21
CA ASN A 1028 17.62 -33.44 -46.86
C ASN A 1028 19.06 -33.43 -46.36
N SER A 1029 20.02 -33.74 -47.24
CA SER A 1029 21.43 -33.74 -46.89
C SER A 1029 22.08 -32.41 -47.23
N ASP A 1030 22.77 -31.79 -46.27
CA ASP A 1030 23.59 -30.60 -46.47
C ASP A 1030 24.91 -30.74 -45.70
N ASP A 1031 26.03 -30.39 -46.34
CA ASP A 1031 27.41 -30.50 -45.79
C ASP A 1031 27.75 -31.83 -45.10
N GLY A 1032 27.21 -32.96 -45.59
CA GLY A 1032 27.45 -34.29 -45.02
C GLY A 1032 26.63 -34.62 -43.76
N VAL A 1033 25.63 -33.79 -43.46
CA VAL A 1033 24.65 -33.95 -42.38
C VAL A 1033 23.27 -34.20 -42.99
N ASP A 1034 22.52 -35.13 -42.42
CA ASP A 1034 21.20 -35.55 -42.89
C ASP A 1034 20.10 -34.99 -41.98
N PHE A 1035 19.19 -34.17 -42.55
CA PHE A 1035 18.02 -33.66 -41.85
C PHE A 1035 16.80 -34.48 -42.23
N VAL A 1036 16.27 -35.23 -41.27
CA VAL A 1036 15.10 -36.09 -41.46
C VAL A 1036 13.85 -35.35 -41.02
N ASN A 1037 12.84 -35.28 -41.89
CA ASN A 1037 11.59 -34.57 -41.64
C ASN A 1037 10.39 -35.45 -42.04
N ILE A 1038 9.29 -35.38 -41.29
CA ILE A 1038 8.02 -35.93 -41.76
C ILE A 1038 7.35 -34.85 -42.61
N PRO A 1039 6.93 -35.15 -43.86
CA PRO A 1039 6.32 -34.17 -44.77
C PRO A 1039 4.86 -33.90 -44.40
N ASP A 1040 4.66 -33.41 -43.18
CA ASP A 1040 3.38 -33.01 -42.61
C ASP A 1040 3.61 -31.72 -41.82
N ASP A 1041 3.31 -30.57 -42.43
CA ASP A 1041 3.60 -29.26 -41.84
C ASP A 1041 2.71 -28.94 -40.62
N GLU A 1042 1.64 -29.72 -40.38
CA GLU A 1042 0.71 -29.53 -39.27
C GLU A 1042 1.07 -30.42 -38.07
N LEU A 1043 1.38 -31.69 -38.31
CA LEU A 1043 1.58 -32.70 -37.25
C LEU A 1043 3.04 -33.18 -37.13
N GLY A 1044 3.86 -32.97 -38.16
CA GLY A 1044 5.28 -33.29 -38.16
C GLY A 1044 6.13 -32.27 -37.43
N GLY A 1045 7.02 -32.75 -36.57
CA GLY A 1045 7.98 -31.93 -35.83
C GLY A 1045 9.31 -32.65 -35.64
N HIS A 1046 10.14 -32.13 -34.72
CA HIS A 1046 11.37 -32.77 -34.26
C HIS A 1046 11.34 -32.96 -32.76
N LEU A 1047 12.07 -33.97 -32.31
CA LEU A 1047 12.38 -34.16 -30.91
C LEU A 1047 13.69 -33.42 -30.60
N ASP A 1048 13.57 -32.26 -29.97
CA ASP A 1048 14.68 -31.36 -29.65
C ASP A 1048 15.25 -31.63 -28.26
N VAL A 1049 16.01 -32.72 -28.12
CA VAL A 1049 16.73 -33.03 -26.87
C VAL A 1049 18.22 -32.75 -27.04
N VAL A 1050 18.73 -31.84 -26.19
CA VAL A 1050 20.11 -31.38 -26.25
C VAL A 1050 21.09 -32.54 -26.18
N ASN A 1051 22.07 -32.54 -27.09
CA ASN A 1051 23.07 -33.59 -27.33
C ASN A 1051 22.53 -34.89 -27.93
N GLU A 1052 21.22 -35.04 -28.13
CA GLU A 1052 20.66 -36.19 -28.84
C GLU A 1052 20.49 -35.90 -30.33
N PRO A 1053 20.41 -36.94 -31.18
CA PRO A 1053 20.18 -36.78 -32.61
C PRO A 1053 18.82 -36.13 -32.88
N LEU A 1054 18.79 -35.17 -33.81
CA LEU A 1054 17.58 -34.50 -34.25
C LEU A 1054 16.73 -35.47 -35.10
N VAL A 1055 15.76 -36.12 -34.45
CA VAL A 1055 14.85 -37.09 -35.08
C VAL A 1055 13.45 -36.50 -35.22
N PRO A 1056 12.69 -36.87 -36.27
CA PRO A 1056 11.33 -36.37 -36.42
C PRO A 1056 10.36 -36.99 -35.41
N SER A 1057 9.38 -36.20 -34.98
CA SER A 1057 8.25 -36.58 -34.12
C SER A 1057 6.92 -36.30 -34.84
N TYR A 1058 5.84 -36.96 -34.40
CA TYR A 1058 4.52 -36.76 -34.98
C TYR A 1058 3.48 -36.53 -33.88
N ARG A 1059 2.86 -35.36 -33.83
CA ARG A 1059 1.98 -34.95 -32.73
C ARG A 1059 0.53 -34.90 -33.18
N VAL A 1060 -0.34 -35.54 -32.42
CA VAL A 1060 -1.79 -35.60 -32.65
C VAL A 1060 -2.51 -35.00 -31.46
N THR A 1061 -3.55 -34.21 -31.71
CA THR A 1061 -4.44 -33.70 -30.65
C THR A 1061 -5.88 -34.17 -30.85
N ALA A 1062 -6.60 -34.36 -29.74
CA ALA A 1062 -8.04 -34.65 -29.75
C ALA A 1062 -8.73 -33.82 -28.66
N ASN A 1063 -9.88 -33.24 -28.98
CA ASN A 1063 -10.67 -32.48 -28.02
C ASN A 1063 -11.80 -33.35 -27.50
N PHE A 1064 -11.92 -33.44 -26.19
CA PHE A 1064 -12.96 -34.12 -25.44
C PHE A 1064 -13.93 -33.08 -24.90
N GLU A 1065 -15.23 -33.31 -25.09
CA GLU A 1065 -16.27 -32.41 -24.58
C GLU A 1065 -16.25 -32.37 -23.04
N PRO A 1066 -16.78 -31.28 -22.44
CA PRO A 1066 -16.90 -31.18 -20.99
C PRO A 1066 -17.56 -32.41 -20.35
N GLY A 1067 -16.93 -32.94 -19.30
CA GLY A 1067 -17.38 -34.15 -18.60
C GLY A 1067 -16.83 -35.46 -19.15
N ILE A 1068 -16.02 -35.45 -20.21
CA ILE A 1068 -15.21 -36.62 -20.62
C ILE A 1068 -13.75 -36.37 -20.21
N ARG A 1069 -13.15 -37.35 -19.52
CA ARG A 1069 -11.77 -37.28 -19.03
C ARG A 1069 -10.95 -38.47 -19.55
N VAL A 1070 -9.79 -38.20 -20.14
CA VAL A 1070 -8.81 -39.23 -20.55
C VAL A 1070 -8.06 -39.74 -19.32
N ASN A 1071 -8.07 -41.06 -19.10
CA ASN A 1071 -7.39 -41.72 -17.99
C ASN A 1071 -6.03 -42.28 -18.42
N ASP A 1072 -5.97 -42.93 -19.58
CA ASP A 1072 -4.77 -43.63 -20.05
C ASP A 1072 -4.73 -43.72 -21.59
N ILE A 1073 -3.53 -43.84 -22.14
CA ILE A 1073 -3.30 -44.13 -23.56
C ILE A 1073 -2.28 -45.25 -23.68
N GLN A 1074 -2.69 -46.35 -24.30
CA GLN A 1074 -1.87 -47.55 -24.46
C GLN A 1074 -1.55 -47.79 -25.92
N LEU A 1075 -0.27 -47.98 -26.25
CA LEU A 1075 0.13 -48.43 -27.59
C LEU A 1075 -0.27 -49.90 -27.78
N VAL A 1076 -1.22 -50.16 -28.69
CA VAL A 1076 -1.70 -51.50 -29.03
C VAL A 1076 -0.76 -52.17 -30.04
N SER A 1077 -0.35 -51.42 -31.07
CA SER A 1077 0.55 -51.94 -32.10
C SER A 1077 1.26 -50.83 -32.88
N ARG A 1078 2.41 -51.19 -33.46
CA ARG A 1078 3.12 -50.40 -34.48
C ARG A 1078 3.41 -51.27 -35.72
N GLY A 1079 3.34 -50.69 -36.90
CA GLY A 1079 3.42 -51.40 -38.18
C GLY A 1079 4.18 -50.63 -39.26
N ASN A 1080 4.33 -51.26 -40.43
CA ASN A 1080 5.05 -50.73 -41.60
C ASN A 1080 6.46 -50.24 -41.25
N GLN A 1081 7.24 -51.11 -40.62
CA GLN A 1081 8.63 -50.83 -40.28
C GLN A 1081 9.49 -50.72 -41.54
N SER A 1082 10.31 -49.67 -41.62
CA SER A 1082 11.44 -49.54 -42.54
C SER A 1082 12.73 -49.33 -41.78
N ASN A 1083 13.84 -49.83 -42.32
CA ASN A 1083 15.18 -49.62 -41.74
C ASN A 1083 16.05 -48.87 -42.75
N GLU A 1084 16.90 -47.99 -42.25
CA GLU A 1084 17.85 -47.19 -43.02
C GLU A 1084 19.21 -47.22 -42.31
N SER A 1085 20.31 -47.07 -43.05
CA SER A 1085 21.65 -47.10 -42.48
C SER A 1085 22.56 -46.06 -43.12
N GLY A 1086 23.52 -45.54 -42.36
CA GLY A 1086 24.51 -44.58 -42.84
C GLY A 1086 24.08 -43.11 -42.73
N LEU A 1087 22.91 -42.83 -42.14
CA LEU A 1087 22.48 -41.45 -41.88
C LEU A 1087 23.39 -40.78 -40.86
N THR A 1088 23.76 -39.53 -41.11
CA THR A 1088 24.53 -38.71 -40.18
C THR A 1088 23.67 -37.55 -39.70
N LEU A 1089 22.83 -37.83 -38.70
CA LEU A 1089 21.93 -36.82 -38.15
C LEU A 1089 22.69 -35.76 -37.33
N PRO A 1090 22.28 -34.49 -37.38
CA PRO A 1090 22.80 -33.48 -36.47
C PRO A 1090 22.35 -33.80 -35.05
N VAL A 1091 23.12 -33.36 -34.06
CA VAL A 1091 22.67 -33.31 -32.67
C VAL A 1091 21.89 -32.04 -32.43
N SER A 1092 20.79 -32.11 -31.68
CA SER A 1092 20.06 -30.92 -31.25
C SER A 1092 20.95 -30.13 -30.30
N TRP A 1093 21.16 -28.84 -30.61
CA TRP A 1093 22.09 -27.94 -29.93
C TRP A 1093 21.51 -26.52 -29.83
N TRP A 1094 21.94 -25.79 -28.80
CA TRP A 1094 21.45 -24.44 -28.48
C TRP A 1094 21.75 -23.39 -29.56
N ASN A 1095 22.93 -23.47 -30.18
CA ASN A 1095 23.33 -22.76 -31.39
C ASN A 1095 23.54 -23.81 -32.48
N GLN A 1096 22.96 -23.59 -33.67
CA GLN A 1096 23.22 -24.46 -34.81
C GLN A 1096 24.73 -24.52 -35.05
N LYS A 1097 25.32 -25.67 -34.70
CA LYS A 1097 26.65 -26.05 -35.15
C LYS A 1097 26.46 -26.75 -36.48
N THR A 1098 27.14 -26.27 -37.52
CA THR A 1098 27.23 -26.98 -38.81
C THR A 1098 28.21 -28.17 -38.73
N SER A 1099 28.85 -28.41 -37.59
CA SER A 1099 29.80 -29.51 -37.39
C SER A 1099 29.84 -29.97 -35.93
N MET A 1100 29.88 -31.28 -35.69
CA MET A 1100 30.13 -31.85 -34.36
C MET A 1100 31.48 -31.38 -33.80
N GLY A 1101 31.46 -30.76 -32.62
CA GLY A 1101 32.65 -30.38 -31.86
C GLY A 1101 33.09 -31.47 -30.87
N PRO A 1102 34.33 -31.40 -30.33
CA PRO A 1102 34.78 -32.29 -29.27
C PRO A 1102 33.91 -32.10 -28.02
N GLY A 1103 33.11 -33.11 -27.66
CA GLY A 1103 32.15 -33.08 -26.54
C GLY A 1103 30.69 -33.37 -26.94
N ASP A 1104 30.37 -33.35 -28.23
CA ASP A 1104 29.03 -33.62 -28.75
C ASP A 1104 28.82 -35.13 -28.96
N VAL A 1105 28.67 -35.89 -27.87
CA VAL A 1105 28.46 -37.35 -27.92
C VAL A 1105 27.01 -37.67 -27.55
N PRO A 1106 26.18 -38.11 -28.52
CA PRO A 1106 24.84 -38.65 -28.26
C PRO A 1106 24.85 -39.78 -27.25
N SER A 1107 23.71 -40.00 -26.59
CA SER A 1107 23.59 -41.15 -25.71
C SER A 1107 23.85 -42.44 -26.49
N PRO A 1108 24.62 -43.39 -25.93
CA PRO A 1108 24.85 -44.66 -26.58
C PRO A 1108 23.53 -45.44 -26.68
N GLY A 1109 23.24 -45.99 -27.86
CA GLY A 1109 22.03 -46.77 -28.10
C GLY A 1109 21.10 -46.12 -29.11
N THR A 1110 19.82 -46.48 -29.06
CA THR A 1110 18.79 -45.99 -29.97
C THR A 1110 17.99 -44.88 -29.30
N PHE A 1111 17.80 -43.77 -30.00
CA PHE A 1111 17.05 -42.60 -29.56
C PHE A 1111 15.86 -42.31 -30.49
N PRO A 1112 14.67 -41.97 -29.96
CA PRO A 1112 14.29 -42.02 -28.55
C PRO A 1112 14.15 -43.47 -28.05
N SER A 1113 14.03 -43.67 -26.74
CA SER A 1113 13.90 -44.99 -26.12
C SER A 1113 12.45 -45.48 -26.04
N ASP A 1114 11.49 -44.57 -26.11
CA ASP A 1114 10.05 -44.79 -26.05
C ASP A 1114 9.37 -44.54 -27.41
N ALA A 1115 8.17 -45.10 -27.58
CA ALA A 1115 7.43 -45.03 -28.84
C ALA A 1115 6.44 -43.87 -28.93
N PHE A 1116 6.03 -43.32 -27.78
CA PHE A 1116 5.11 -42.20 -27.67
C PHE A 1116 5.11 -41.64 -26.25
N HIS A 1117 4.55 -40.45 -26.11
CA HIS A 1117 4.18 -39.83 -24.85
C HIS A 1117 2.84 -39.08 -25.04
N TRP A 1118 2.06 -38.92 -23.97
CA TRP A 1118 0.81 -38.17 -24.03
C TRP A 1118 0.60 -37.29 -22.80
N ASP A 1119 -0.15 -36.22 -23.01
CA ASP A 1119 -0.53 -35.24 -22.00
C ASP A 1119 -1.95 -34.73 -22.28
N THR A 1120 -2.55 -34.01 -21.34
CA THR A 1120 -3.86 -33.39 -21.50
C THR A 1120 -3.90 -31.96 -20.98
N LEU A 1121 -4.70 -31.13 -21.64
CA LEU A 1121 -4.86 -29.72 -21.36
C LEU A 1121 -6.36 -29.42 -21.19
N GLU A 1122 -6.79 -28.84 -20.08
CA GLU A 1122 -8.20 -28.45 -19.95
C GLU A 1122 -8.53 -27.26 -20.88
N THR A 1123 -9.71 -27.29 -21.47
CA THR A 1123 -10.21 -26.22 -22.33
C THR A 1123 -11.17 -25.28 -21.57
N LEU A 1124 -11.33 -24.06 -22.08
CA LEU A 1124 -12.13 -22.99 -21.45
C LEU A 1124 -13.60 -23.35 -21.14
N ASP A 1125 -14.17 -24.28 -21.90
CA ASP A 1125 -15.52 -24.80 -21.75
C ASP A 1125 -15.62 -25.95 -20.73
N GLY A 1126 -14.51 -26.35 -20.10
CA GLY A 1126 -14.42 -27.49 -19.19
C GLY A 1126 -14.14 -28.82 -19.91
N GLY A 1127 -13.88 -28.80 -21.21
CA GLY A 1127 -13.41 -29.95 -21.99
C GLY A 1127 -11.94 -30.25 -21.74
N GLN A 1128 -11.40 -31.22 -22.48
CA GLN A 1128 -9.99 -31.61 -22.38
C GLN A 1128 -9.38 -31.79 -23.77
N GLU A 1129 -8.30 -31.10 -24.07
CA GLU A 1129 -7.46 -31.31 -25.24
C GLU A 1129 -6.36 -32.32 -24.88
N MET A 1130 -6.47 -33.53 -25.39
CA MET A 1130 -5.42 -34.55 -25.30
C MET A 1130 -4.36 -34.27 -26.38
N MET A 1131 -3.09 -34.37 -26.00
CA MET A 1131 -1.94 -34.26 -26.89
C MET A 1131 -1.13 -35.56 -26.84
N LEU A 1132 -1.00 -36.24 -27.97
CA LEU A 1132 -0.24 -37.47 -28.14
C LEU A 1132 0.95 -37.20 -29.07
N THR A 1133 2.17 -37.32 -28.56
CA THR A 1133 3.41 -37.22 -29.35
C THR A 1133 3.92 -38.63 -29.64
N VAL A 1134 3.89 -39.03 -30.91
CA VAL A 1134 4.39 -40.31 -31.41
C VAL A 1134 5.85 -40.14 -31.85
N HIS A 1135 6.68 -41.13 -31.53
CA HIS A 1135 8.07 -41.23 -31.95
C HIS A 1135 8.20 -42.28 -33.06
N PRO A 1136 8.12 -41.87 -34.34
CA PRO A 1136 8.16 -42.82 -35.45
C PRO A 1136 9.58 -43.18 -35.88
N PHE A 1137 10.58 -42.37 -35.56
CA PHE A 1137 11.96 -42.52 -36.06
C PHE A 1137 12.95 -42.76 -34.93
N PHE A 1138 13.50 -43.97 -34.89
CA PHE A 1138 14.45 -44.46 -33.90
C PHE A 1138 15.83 -44.53 -34.51
N TYR A 1139 16.81 -43.81 -33.96
CA TYR A 1139 18.13 -43.68 -34.54
C TYR A 1139 19.25 -43.98 -33.54
N ASN A 1140 20.26 -44.74 -33.98
CA ASN A 1140 21.45 -45.02 -33.20
C ASN A 1140 22.65 -44.26 -33.77
N ALA A 1141 23.12 -43.26 -33.03
CA ALA A 1141 24.22 -42.40 -33.48
C ALA A 1141 25.57 -43.11 -33.58
N THR A 1142 25.76 -44.25 -32.91
CA THR A 1142 27.00 -45.04 -32.98
C THR A 1142 27.04 -45.91 -34.22
N THR A 1143 25.92 -46.57 -34.57
CA THR A 1143 25.85 -47.45 -35.75
C THR A 1143 25.42 -46.72 -37.01
N LYS A 1144 24.82 -45.53 -36.87
CA LYS A 1144 24.14 -44.77 -37.93
C LYS A 1144 22.94 -45.51 -38.52
N ASP A 1145 22.34 -46.40 -37.73
CA ASP A 1145 21.17 -47.16 -38.15
C ASP A 1145 19.90 -46.45 -37.66
N ALA A 1146 18.88 -46.44 -38.51
CA ALA A 1146 17.57 -45.92 -38.18
C ALA A 1146 16.48 -46.97 -38.42
N THR A 1147 15.45 -46.95 -37.59
CA THR A 1147 14.20 -47.70 -37.76
C THR A 1147 13.05 -46.71 -37.75
N PHE A 1148 12.18 -46.79 -38.74
CA PHE A 1148 11.01 -45.94 -38.87
C PHE A 1148 9.73 -46.77 -38.91
N TYR A 1149 8.67 -46.32 -38.24
CA TYR A 1149 7.34 -46.94 -38.26
C TYR A 1149 6.30 -45.92 -38.76
N GLN A 1150 5.42 -46.33 -39.66
CA GLN A 1150 4.36 -45.46 -40.19
C GLN A 1150 3.03 -45.65 -39.47
N ASP A 1151 2.71 -46.88 -39.07
CA ASP A 1151 1.40 -47.18 -38.52
C ASP A 1151 1.48 -47.30 -37.01
N TYR A 1152 0.61 -46.59 -36.29
CA TYR A 1152 0.44 -46.71 -34.85
C TYR A 1152 -1.03 -46.90 -34.52
N SER A 1153 -1.31 -47.74 -33.53
CA SER A 1153 -2.66 -47.94 -33.00
C SER A 1153 -2.61 -47.79 -31.49
N PHE A 1154 -3.43 -46.90 -30.95
CA PHE A 1154 -3.55 -46.63 -29.53
C PHE A 1154 -4.93 -47.02 -29.03
N HIS A 1155 -5.01 -47.49 -27.80
CA HIS A 1155 -6.25 -47.58 -27.03
C HIS A 1155 -6.30 -46.37 -26.11
N ILE A 1156 -7.41 -45.63 -26.13
CA ILE A 1156 -7.63 -44.48 -25.25
C ILE A 1156 -8.67 -44.89 -24.22
N ASP A 1157 -8.27 -44.95 -22.95
CA ASP A 1157 -9.20 -45.09 -21.85
C ASP A 1157 -9.69 -43.71 -21.43
N PHE A 1158 -11.01 -43.52 -21.49
CA PHE A 1158 -11.64 -42.29 -21.05
C PHE A 1158 -12.96 -42.60 -20.33
N VAL A 1159 -13.32 -41.74 -19.39
CA VAL A 1159 -14.54 -41.87 -18.60
C VAL A 1159 -15.41 -40.63 -18.75
N THR A 1160 -16.72 -40.84 -18.81
CA THR A 1160 -17.66 -39.76 -18.55
C THR A 1160 -17.78 -39.59 -17.04
N SER A 1161 -17.40 -38.43 -16.53
CA SER A 1161 -17.40 -38.13 -15.10
C SER A 1161 -18.04 -36.77 -14.86
N THR A 1162 -18.96 -36.71 -13.89
CA THR A 1162 -19.39 -35.45 -13.29
C THR A 1162 -18.49 -35.01 -12.14
N VAL A 1163 -17.42 -35.76 -11.89
CA VAL A 1163 -16.44 -35.50 -10.82
C VAL A 1163 -15.16 -34.99 -11.45
N ASP A 1164 -14.74 -33.82 -11.00
CA ASP A 1164 -13.49 -33.18 -11.37
C ASP A 1164 -12.50 -33.20 -10.20
N ILE A 1165 -11.23 -33.37 -10.52
CA ILE A 1165 -10.12 -33.12 -9.59
C ILE A 1165 -9.88 -31.60 -9.59
N GLU A 1166 -10.31 -30.94 -8.51
CA GLU A 1166 -10.22 -29.49 -8.36
C GLU A 1166 -8.81 -29.04 -7.96
N ALA A 1167 -8.08 -29.86 -7.21
CA ALA A 1167 -6.69 -29.58 -6.83
C ALA A 1167 -5.99 -30.86 -6.36
N VAL A 1168 -4.68 -30.96 -6.62
CA VAL A 1168 -3.77 -31.91 -5.98
C VAL A 1168 -2.65 -31.10 -5.36
N THR A 1169 -2.63 -30.95 -4.03
CA THR A 1169 -1.70 -30.08 -3.32
C THR A 1169 -0.79 -30.89 -2.41
N PRO A 1170 0.51 -31.04 -2.74
CA PRO A 1170 1.45 -31.65 -1.83
C PRO A 1170 1.79 -30.70 -0.66
N THR A 1171 1.84 -31.21 0.57
CA THR A 1171 2.24 -30.47 1.78
C THR A 1171 3.64 -29.87 1.66
N TYR A 1172 4.60 -30.64 1.15
CA TYR A 1172 5.94 -30.19 0.80
C TYR A 1172 6.17 -30.28 -0.71
N ARG A 1173 6.90 -29.33 -1.30
CA ARG A 1173 7.25 -29.34 -2.73
C ARG A 1173 8.28 -30.42 -3.10
N SER A 1174 9.03 -30.90 -2.11
CA SER A 1174 10.02 -31.96 -2.25
C SER A 1174 10.23 -32.62 -0.89
N VAL A 1175 10.33 -33.95 -0.88
CA VAL A 1175 10.68 -34.74 0.31
C VAL A 1175 11.94 -35.55 0.02
N PRO A 1176 12.88 -35.67 0.99
CA PRO A 1176 13.98 -36.62 0.88
C PRO A 1176 13.48 -38.04 0.64
N LEU A 1177 14.24 -38.84 -0.12
CA LEU A 1177 13.94 -40.26 -0.33
C LEU A 1177 13.75 -40.98 1.01
N GLY A 1178 12.59 -41.60 1.19
CA GLY A 1178 12.20 -42.33 2.41
C GLY A 1178 11.38 -41.53 3.43
N GLU A 1179 11.23 -40.21 3.25
CA GLU A 1179 10.36 -39.38 4.09
C GLU A 1179 8.91 -39.37 3.60
N SER A 1180 7.98 -39.09 4.52
CA SER A 1180 6.55 -39.08 4.21
C SER A 1180 6.10 -37.76 3.57
N GLN A 1181 5.25 -37.86 2.55
CA GLN A 1181 4.59 -36.74 1.88
C GLN A 1181 3.08 -36.86 2.06
N GLU A 1182 2.45 -35.78 2.50
CA GLU A 1182 0.99 -35.65 2.49
C GLU A 1182 0.57 -34.88 1.22
N ILE A 1183 -0.52 -35.32 0.59
CA ILE A 1183 -1.03 -34.79 -0.67
C ILE A 1183 -2.53 -34.64 -0.51
N ASP A 1184 -2.99 -33.40 -0.51
CA ASP A 1184 -4.40 -33.05 -0.45
C ASP A 1184 -5.02 -33.18 -1.83
N VAL A 1185 -6.06 -34.00 -1.97
CA VAL A 1185 -6.81 -34.13 -3.22
C VAL A 1185 -8.21 -33.55 -3.02
N ARG A 1186 -8.55 -32.54 -3.82
CA ARG A 1186 -9.88 -31.93 -3.83
C ARG A 1186 -10.68 -32.42 -5.01
N LEU A 1187 -11.89 -32.87 -4.74
CA LEU A 1187 -12.80 -33.39 -5.75
C LEU A 1187 -14.10 -32.59 -5.70
N THR A 1188 -14.64 -32.24 -6.86
CA THR A 1188 -15.94 -31.58 -6.96
C THR A 1188 -16.87 -32.40 -7.85
N ASN A 1189 -18.11 -32.61 -7.41
CA ASN A 1189 -19.14 -33.24 -8.22
C ASN A 1189 -20.09 -32.19 -8.79
N THR A 1190 -19.99 -31.95 -10.10
CA THR A 1190 -20.86 -31.04 -10.86
C THR A 1190 -22.21 -31.66 -11.24
N GLY A 1191 -22.37 -32.97 -10.97
CA GLY A 1191 -23.58 -33.71 -11.26
C GLY A 1191 -24.73 -33.43 -10.29
N SER A 1192 -25.95 -33.68 -10.74
CA SER A 1192 -27.17 -33.51 -9.95
C SER A 1192 -27.44 -34.66 -8.95
N ALA A 1193 -26.59 -35.68 -8.93
CA ALA A 1193 -26.71 -36.84 -8.05
C ALA A 1193 -25.41 -37.07 -7.28
N GLU A 1194 -25.51 -37.67 -6.09
CA GLU A 1194 -24.34 -38.15 -5.35
C GLU A 1194 -23.58 -39.20 -6.17
N VAL A 1195 -22.26 -39.14 -6.10
CA VAL A 1195 -21.36 -40.07 -6.80
C VAL A 1195 -20.38 -40.67 -5.81
N ARG A 1196 -20.06 -41.95 -6.04
CA ARG A 1196 -18.98 -42.64 -5.33
C ARG A 1196 -17.78 -42.74 -6.26
N VAL A 1197 -16.64 -42.24 -5.78
CA VAL A 1197 -15.39 -42.29 -6.52
C VAL A 1197 -14.36 -43.11 -5.77
N ASN A 1198 -13.53 -43.79 -6.53
CA ASN A 1198 -12.28 -44.37 -6.05
C ASN A 1198 -11.17 -43.46 -6.56
N VAL A 1199 -10.30 -43.03 -5.67
CA VAL A 1199 -9.15 -42.18 -6.02
C VAL A 1199 -7.90 -43.03 -5.85
N SER A 1200 -7.08 -43.09 -6.87
CA SER A 1200 -5.72 -43.60 -6.79
C SER A 1200 -4.74 -42.49 -7.10
N LEU A 1201 -3.65 -42.46 -6.34
CA LEU A 1201 -2.53 -41.55 -6.48
C LEU A 1201 -1.27 -42.40 -6.65
N ASP A 1202 -0.67 -42.33 -7.82
CA ASP A 1202 0.59 -42.99 -8.11
C ASP A 1202 1.72 -41.98 -8.08
N ILE A 1203 2.69 -42.22 -7.20
CA ILE A 1203 3.96 -41.50 -7.15
C ILE A 1203 4.93 -42.30 -8.00
N GLN A 1204 5.28 -41.77 -9.16
CA GLN A 1204 6.22 -42.40 -10.08
C GLN A 1204 7.65 -41.94 -9.80
N ASP A 1205 8.60 -42.87 -9.83
CA ASP A 1205 10.01 -42.52 -9.86
C ASP A 1205 10.30 -41.88 -11.22
N MET A 1206 10.71 -40.61 -11.24
CA MET A 1206 10.93 -39.86 -12.47
C MET A 1206 12.06 -40.42 -13.36
N GLY A 1207 12.91 -41.32 -12.84
CA GLY A 1207 14.00 -41.96 -13.58
C GLY A 1207 13.63 -43.31 -14.20
N SER A 1208 12.65 -44.03 -13.67
CA SER A 1208 12.24 -45.36 -14.16
C SER A 1208 10.77 -45.47 -14.58
N PHE A 1209 9.93 -44.52 -14.17
CA PHE A 1209 8.47 -44.57 -14.20
C PHE A 1209 7.85 -45.80 -13.57
N GLU A 1210 8.64 -46.57 -12.83
CA GLU A 1210 8.06 -47.52 -11.92
C GLU A 1210 7.31 -46.71 -10.87
N VAL A 1211 6.10 -47.18 -10.55
CA VAL A 1211 5.32 -46.59 -9.47
C VAL A 1211 6.11 -46.83 -8.19
N ALA A 1212 6.78 -45.77 -7.72
CA ALA A 1212 7.56 -45.78 -6.50
C ALA A 1212 6.66 -45.99 -5.28
N SER A 1213 5.41 -45.50 -5.35
CA SER A 1213 4.39 -45.71 -4.35
C SER A 1213 3.00 -45.47 -4.94
N SER A 1214 2.02 -46.28 -4.56
CA SER A 1214 0.60 -46.05 -4.86
C SER A 1214 -0.16 -45.87 -3.56
N GLN A 1215 -1.04 -44.87 -3.51
CA GLN A 1215 -2.08 -44.76 -2.50
C GLN A 1215 -3.44 -44.84 -3.19
N SER A 1216 -4.38 -45.57 -2.60
CA SER A 1216 -5.74 -45.60 -3.11
C SER A 1216 -6.74 -45.48 -1.98
N GLN A 1217 -7.82 -44.79 -2.27
CA GLN A 1217 -8.92 -44.62 -1.36
C GLN A 1217 -10.24 -44.85 -2.09
N ASN A 1218 -10.96 -45.86 -1.62
CA ASN A 1218 -12.16 -46.35 -2.28
C ASN A 1218 -13.43 -45.84 -1.60
N GLY A 1219 -14.49 -45.67 -2.40
CA GLY A 1219 -15.83 -45.38 -1.91
C GLY A 1219 -15.99 -43.99 -1.32
N ILE A 1220 -15.24 -43.00 -1.81
CA ILE A 1220 -15.39 -41.60 -1.44
C ILE A 1220 -16.74 -41.11 -1.97
N VAL A 1221 -17.61 -40.64 -1.07
CA VAL A 1221 -18.93 -40.14 -1.42
C VAL A 1221 -18.85 -38.63 -1.62
N ILE A 1222 -19.18 -38.15 -2.81
CA ILE A 1222 -19.24 -36.72 -3.13
C ILE A 1222 -20.71 -36.34 -3.43
N PRO A 1223 -21.35 -35.52 -2.58
CA PRO A 1223 -22.74 -35.14 -2.78
C PRO A 1223 -22.92 -34.28 -4.05
N ALA A 1224 -24.14 -34.24 -4.58
CA ALA A 1224 -24.48 -33.42 -5.74
C ALA A 1224 -24.15 -31.94 -5.50
N GLY A 1225 -23.40 -31.30 -6.41
CA GLY A 1225 -22.92 -29.93 -6.25
C GLY A 1225 -21.97 -29.70 -5.08
N GLY A 1226 -21.45 -30.78 -4.47
CA GLY A 1226 -20.54 -30.72 -3.32
C GLY A 1226 -19.07 -30.79 -3.74
N SER A 1227 -18.22 -30.19 -2.90
CA SER A 1227 -16.76 -30.39 -2.94
C SER A 1227 -16.33 -31.18 -1.71
N LEU A 1228 -15.46 -32.17 -1.89
CA LEU A 1228 -14.84 -32.93 -0.80
C LEU A 1228 -13.33 -32.66 -0.83
N ILE A 1229 -12.78 -32.32 0.33
CA ILE A 1229 -11.34 -32.21 0.56
C ILE A 1229 -10.93 -33.44 1.35
N ARG A 1230 -9.93 -34.17 0.89
CA ARG A 1230 -9.38 -35.28 1.67
C ARG A 1230 -7.88 -35.38 1.61
#